data_AF-A0A6I9TP89-F1
#
_entry.id   AF-A0A6I9TP89-F1
#
_cell.length_a   1.000
_cell.length_b   1.000
_cell.length_c   1.000
_cell.angle_alpha   90.00
_cell.angle_beta   90.00
_cell.angle_gamma   90.00
#
_symmetry.space_group_name_H-M   'P 1'
#
loop_
_entity.id
_entity.type
_entity.pdbx_description
1 polymer ?
#
loop_
_entity_poly.entity_id
_entity_poly.type
_entity_poly.pdbx_seq_one_letter_code
_entity_poly.pdbx_strand_id
1 'polypeptide(L)'
;MESQEVLVNGGMSNGSAIISYGNGLEQVNSDNGLEQVGFDEKGKGNLAEEVLEDLEEYWEDINDRLMISRMVSDSVIKGMVTAVEQEAAEKIASKELELSNLKWFLQSHEVVTGKFEDVRLPVGRKTFEAGNYGRFSCVTNAFVKHEKMREDLHALRSVAGEQFKKAKKEIECARGANSIKKIGSGSELVGLGGILEEKQCESWMHVDKTLECLKTTVDTICTKVDDILLSSRISLSEWQQDQVLSAKLEDIVIQSVLRSLQEELEENLWEQYVQFTGTQDVNWLEKLNDISSLGNQLDAVLKSLSLPETGFVSHGSHDLENLHHKTLSNHIQSPSLCGENGTLDASDIHVAESYDFQQLRHMPKEELVNYFNNIISKMKRDHESALQQKTEEYFRLKREYLKEKRSFVTHRKDEEFDALRKRIPDIISKLENFLLENKKFPTLTNNVESMGKLKHRLDNLLSENHHLRDSLADKKNEVKCLEAEILDAAAKLSEHTLAEENMLKLVENLKSAMEDSCIEASLSEEVYKCALREQLAQRCCVSEDSNMSSLLTEEIYDIILREAVNTAENANRHKVEDSDIESLIVQDLSGLILTEAVKDAGRKLNDLSQEVLIDKEIRISLAMEALEKENELRLLVEEKEKLRQEILDMRTAIKQKEKLAMGLSISLSKEREQFELALRELGILREHSSRQETLVAESNRELETLRSQHAEALKQIEVDRMEIQNLNQKLDQTKEVLTEANKERHSAFTLSQETHDKLLVSEAREEKLRKEMEMAASGFSKMFDDFACRVSGVVKSNTLRLEDISSQLKAFSKMATVLRSTGFMYKQKLERRCADLQMAEAEVDLLGDEVDALLRLLEKIYIALDHYSPVLKHYPGIIEILELVRRELSGGSTKLL
;
A
#
# COMPACT_ATOMS: atom_id res chain seq x y z
N MET A 1 -4.51 17.20 -55.54
CA MET A 1 -4.83 17.97 -54.32
C MET A 1 -3.51 18.44 -53.72
N GLU A 2 -2.74 19.31 -54.39
CA GLU A 2 -3.04 20.69 -54.85
C GLU A 2 -3.19 21.64 -53.65
N SER A 3 -2.45 22.75 -53.51
CA SER A 3 -1.40 23.41 -54.35
C SER A 3 -0.29 23.96 -53.41
N GLN A 4 0.99 24.14 -53.74
CA GLN A 4 1.72 24.65 -54.92
C GLN A 4 1.69 26.19 -55.12
N GLU A 5 2.61 26.91 -54.45
CA GLU A 5 3.40 28.07 -54.92
C GLU A 5 4.41 28.50 -53.79
N VAL A 6 5.74 28.72 -53.90
CA VAL A 6 6.82 28.61 -54.92
C VAL A 6 7.39 29.95 -55.48
N LEU A 7 8.72 30.15 -55.36
CA LEU A 7 9.62 31.21 -55.92
C LEU A 7 9.52 32.65 -55.32
N VAL A 8 10.60 33.48 -55.19
CA VAL A 8 12.07 33.21 -55.10
C VAL A 8 12.95 34.41 -54.63
N ASN A 9 14.14 34.10 -54.09
CA ASN A 9 15.44 34.83 -53.97
C ASN A 9 15.59 36.36 -53.77
N GLY A 10 16.50 36.68 -52.83
CA GLY A 10 17.61 37.63 -53.01
C GLY A 10 18.38 37.90 -51.70
N GLY A 11 19.71 37.83 -51.59
CA GLY A 11 20.74 37.26 -52.48
C GLY A 11 22.15 37.86 -52.30
N MET A 12 23.14 37.05 -51.85
CA MET A 12 24.60 37.34 -51.82
C MET A 12 25.09 38.50 -50.90
N SER A 13 26.37 38.66 -50.53
CA SER A 13 27.49 37.72 -50.25
C SER A 13 28.64 38.47 -49.51
N ASN A 14 29.78 37.78 -49.26
CA ASN A 14 31.11 38.25 -48.80
C ASN A 14 31.35 38.21 -47.27
N GLY A 15 32.43 37.62 -46.74
CA GLY A 15 33.34 36.61 -47.32
C GLY A 15 34.81 37.01 -47.56
N SER A 16 35.65 36.91 -46.54
CA SER A 16 37.11 36.66 -46.58
C SER A 16 37.58 36.23 -45.17
N ALA A 17 38.31 35.12 -44.92
CA ALA A 17 39.57 34.60 -45.50
C ALA A 17 40.82 35.38 -45.03
N ILE A 18 41.98 34.78 -44.65
CA ILE A 18 42.37 33.36 -44.59
C ILE A 18 43.55 33.09 -43.61
N ILE A 19 43.57 31.88 -43.02
CA ILE A 19 44.65 31.01 -42.47
C ILE A 19 46.13 31.50 -42.50
N SER A 20 46.89 31.31 -41.39
CA SER A 20 48.23 30.63 -41.40
C SER A 20 48.78 30.21 -40.01
N TYR A 21 49.76 29.29 -40.04
CA TYR A 21 50.38 28.48 -38.97
C TYR A 21 51.44 29.17 -38.08
N GLY A 22 51.59 28.70 -36.84
CA GLY A 22 52.74 27.83 -36.49
C GLY A 22 53.83 28.29 -35.50
N ASN A 23 54.00 27.52 -34.39
CA ASN A 23 55.19 27.38 -33.51
C ASN A 23 55.70 28.67 -32.79
N GLY A 24 56.52 28.61 -31.72
CA GLY A 24 56.92 27.50 -30.84
C GLY A 24 58.21 27.80 -30.03
N LEU A 25 58.27 27.35 -28.76
CA LEU A 25 59.41 27.29 -27.82
C LEU A 25 60.13 28.59 -27.32
N GLU A 26 60.14 28.70 -25.98
CA GLU A 26 61.29 28.89 -25.06
C GLU A 26 62.26 30.12 -25.02
N GLN A 27 62.45 30.57 -23.76
CA GLN A 27 63.71 30.90 -23.06
C GLN A 27 64.47 32.27 -23.17
N VAL A 28 64.60 32.92 -21.98
CA VAL A 28 65.86 33.27 -21.27
C VAL A 28 66.45 34.71 -21.25
N ASN A 29 66.82 35.13 -20.02
CA ASN A 29 67.76 36.17 -19.51
C ASN A 29 67.46 37.69 -19.54
N SER A 30 67.19 38.21 -18.34
CA SER A 30 68.02 39.15 -17.52
C SER A 30 69.02 40.12 -18.15
N ASP A 31 68.99 41.39 -17.69
CA ASP A 31 70.06 42.13 -16.98
C ASP A 31 69.62 43.61 -16.75
N ASN A 32 70.17 44.46 -15.85
CA ASN A 32 70.91 44.32 -14.58
C ASN A 32 70.87 45.69 -13.84
N GLY A 33 71.29 45.79 -12.58
CA GLY A 33 71.50 47.11 -11.94
C GLY A 33 71.59 47.12 -10.42
N LEU A 34 72.75 47.50 -9.88
CA LEU A 34 73.05 47.55 -8.44
C LEU A 34 73.64 48.92 -8.07
N GLU A 35 73.35 49.44 -6.88
CA GLU A 35 74.25 50.36 -6.17
C GLU A 35 74.08 50.23 -4.65
N GLN A 36 75.15 50.43 -3.88
CA GLN A 36 75.20 50.26 -2.42
C GLN A 36 75.59 51.56 -1.72
N VAL A 37 74.87 51.91 -0.65
CA VAL A 37 75.43 52.62 0.51
C VAL A 37 74.83 51.99 1.77
N GLY A 38 75.67 51.54 2.70
CA GLY A 38 75.24 50.91 3.94
C GLY A 38 75.53 51.75 5.17
N PHE A 39 74.83 51.43 6.27
CA PHE A 39 75.29 51.67 7.64
C PHE A 39 74.94 50.44 8.48
N ASP A 40 75.80 50.11 9.44
CA ASP A 40 75.75 48.89 10.25
C ASP A 40 75.36 49.24 11.69
N GLU A 41 74.22 48.71 12.18
CA GLU A 41 73.94 48.71 13.61
C GLU A 41 73.10 47.48 14.06
N LYS A 42 73.82 46.53 14.65
CA LYS A 42 73.38 45.34 15.42
C LYS A 42 71.96 45.35 16.00
N GLY A 43 71.30 44.19 15.93
CA GLY A 43 70.63 43.65 17.12
C GLY A 43 69.14 43.30 17.03
N LYS A 44 68.71 42.52 16.04
CA LYS A 44 67.53 41.65 16.16
C LYS A 44 67.83 40.28 15.56
N GLY A 45 68.01 39.28 16.40
CA GLY A 45 68.12 37.88 15.97
C GLY A 45 66.76 37.20 15.91
N ASN A 46 66.74 36.07 15.20
CA ASN A 46 65.94 34.88 15.51
C ASN A 46 64.52 35.17 16.04
N LEU A 47 63.63 35.50 15.11
CA LEU A 47 62.18 35.40 15.31
C LEU A 47 61.45 35.06 14.00
N ALA A 48 62.04 35.38 12.84
CA ALA A 48 61.51 34.98 11.54
C ALA A 48 61.87 33.53 11.16
N GLU A 49 63.06 33.05 11.54
CA GLU A 49 63.48 31.65 11.32
C GLU A 49 62.75 30.68 12.25
N GLU A 50 62.66 30.99 13.55
CA GLU A 50 61.93 30.17 14.54
C GLU A 50 60.44 30.03 14.16
N VAL A 51 59.80 31.12 13.70
CA VAL A 51 58.41 31.10 13.20
C VAL A 51 58.26 30.42 11.83
N LEU A 52 59.34 30.28 11.04
CA LEU A 52 59.33 29.49 9.80
C LEU A 52 59.48 28.00 10.10
N GLU A 53 60.40 27.61 10.99
CA GLU A 53 60.54 26.22 11.45
C GLU A 53 59.25 25.74 12.13
N ASP A 54 58.64 26.54 13.03
CA ASP A 54 57.32 26.29 13.61
C ASP A 54 56.24 26.04 12.54
N LEU A 55 56.23 26.84 11.45
CA LEU A 55 55.23 26.71 10.38
C LEU A 55 55.46 25.50 9.48
N GLU A 56 56.72 25.12 9.26
CA GLU A 56 57.09 23.99 8.41
C GLU A 56 56.85 22.66 9.15
N GLU A 57 57.13 22.58 10.46
CA GLU A 57 56.69 21.47 11.34
C GLU A 57 55.15 21.36 11.37
N TYR A 58 54.43 22.49 11.49
CA TYR A 58 52.97 22.48 11.49
C TYR A 58 52.37 22.05 10.13
N TRP A 59 53.05 22.36 9.03
CA TRP A 59 52.65 21.91 7.69
C TRP A 59 52.92 20.41 7.49
N GLU A 60 54.00 19.89 8.09
CA GLU A 60 54.32 18.46 8.08
C GLU A 60 53.34 17.65 8.95
N ASP A 61 52.95 18.11 10.16
CA ASP A 61 51.86 17.48 10.95
C ASP A 61 50.53 17.45 10.18
N ILE A 62 50.16 18.55 9.51
CA ILE A 62 48.95 18.59 8.67
C ILE A 62 49.04 17.56 7.55
N ASN A 63 50.18 17.44 6.87
CA ASN A 63 50.39 16.51 5.77
C ASN A 63 50.37 15.04 6.24
N ASP A 64 51.06 14.72 7.35
CA ASP A 64 51.07 13.38 7.95
C ASP A 64 49.67 12.97 8.44
N ARG A 65 48.94 13.89 9.08
CA ARG A 65 47.55 13.61 9.51
C ARG A 65 46.60 13.45 8.34
N LEU A 66 46.84 14.13 7.22
CA LEU A 66 46.06 13.97 5.99
C LEU A 66 46.41 12.65 5.28
N MET A 67 47.68 12.23 5.29
CA MET A 67 48.12 10.90 4.87
C MET A 67 47.50 9.79 5.72
N ILE A 68 47.56 9.90 7.06
CA ILE A 68 46.95 8.95 8.00
C ILE A 68 45.44 8.90 7.79
N SER A 69 44.77 10.04 7.69
CA SER A 69 43.33 10.12 7.41
C SER A 69 42.96 9.38 6.10
N ARG A 70 43.77 9.55 5.06
CA ARG A 70 43.59 8.86 3.77
C ARG A 70 43.87 7.36 3.85
N MET A 71 44.93 6.94 4.55
CA MET A 71 45.22 5.52 4.77
C MET A 71 44.11 4.84 5.58
N VAL A 72 43.52 5.54 6.56
CA VAL A 72 42.38 5.06 7.33
C VAL A 72 41.12 5.01 6.46
N SER A 73 40.81 6.03 5.66
CA SER A 73 39.65 5.99 4.75
C SER A 73 39.77 4.87 3.73
N ASP A 74 40.94 4.70 3.10
CA ASP A 74 41.17 3.67 2.09
C ASP A 74 41.14 2.27 2.72
N SER A 75 41.58 2.12 3.98
CA SER A 75 41.47 0.86 4.74
C SER A 75 40.02 0.53 5.14
N VAL A 76 39.24 1.53 5.57
CA VAL A 76 37.81 1.36 5.90
C VAL A 76 36.99 1.03 4.66
N ILE A 77 37.19 1.77 3.55
CA ILE A 77 36.54 1.51 2.27
C ILE A 77 36.90 0.10 1.77
N LYS A 78 38.18 -0.28 1.83
CA LYS A 78 38.61 -1.64 1.46
C LYS A 78 37.97 -2.71 2.34
N GLY A 79 37.89 -2.50 3.65
CA GLY A 79 37.21 -3.40 4.58
C GLY A 79 35.73 -3.58 4.25
N MET A 80 35.02 -2.47 4.00
CA MET A 80 33.62 -2.48 3.56
C MET A 80 33.43 -3.20 2.23
N VAL A 81 34.28 -2.95 1.23
CA VAL A 81 34.24 -3.66 -0.06
C VAL A 81 34.45 -5.15 0.14
N THR A 82 35.47 -5.58 0.90
CA THR A 82 35.70 -7.02 1.16
C THR A 82 34.57 -7.68 1.94
N ALA A 83 33.86 -6.95 2.81
CA ALA A 83 32.68 -7.46 3.51
C ALA A 83 31.49 -7.65 2.55
N VAL A 84 31.27 -6.71 1.64
CA VAL A 84 30.22 -6.81 0.60
C VAL A 84 30.55 -7.89 -0.43
N GLU A 85 31.82 -8.06 -0.81
CA GLU A 85 32.27 -9.16 -1.68
C GLU A 85 32.04 -10.53 -1.01
N GLN A 86 32.34 -10.66 0.29
CA GLN A 86 32.09 -11.86 1.08
C GLN A 86 30.58 -12.16 1.20
N GLU A 87 29.76 -11.17 1.55
CA GLU A 87 28.30 -11.30 1.66
C GLU A 87 27.66 -11.69 0.31
N ALA A 88 28.12 -11.09 -0.79
CA ALA A 88 27.68 -11.44 -2.14
C ALA A 88 28.07 -12.88 -2.52
N ALA A 89 29.29 -13.31 -2.20
CA ALA A 89 29.74 -14.68 -2.45
C ALA A 89 28.93 -15.71 -1.64
N GLU A 90 28.63 -15.42 -0.37
CA GLU A 90 27.80 -16.29 0.49
C GLU A 90 26.34 -16.35 -0.01
N LYS A 91 25.76 -15.23 -0.44
CA LYS A 91 24.43 -15.19 -1.06
C LYS A 91 24.38 -15.96 -2.39
N ILE A 92 25.43 -15.88 -3.22
CA ILE A 92 25.54 -16.67 -4.46
C ILE A 92 25.63 -18.16 -4.12
N ALA A 93 26.52 -18.58 -3.20
CA ALA A 93 26.67 -19.97 -2.80
C ALA A 93 25.38 -20.56 -2.21
N SER A 94 24.64 -19.77 -1.43
CA SER A 94 23.31 -20.15 -0.93
C SER A 94 22.32 -20.41 -2.06
N LYS A 95 22.23 -19.51 -3.05
CA LYS A 95 21.34 -19.70 -4.22
C LYS A 95 21.80 -20.82 -5.16
N GLU A 96 23.10 -21.10 -5.27
CA GLU A 96 23.59 -22.30 -5.98
C GLU A 96 23.23 -23.61 -5.26
N LEU A 97 23.18 -23.61 -3.92
CA LEU A 97 22.70 -24.73 -3.12
C LEU A 97 21.19 -24.93 -3.26
N GLU A 98 20.39 -23.85 -3.24
CA GLU A 98 18.95 -23.90 -3.54
C GLU A 98 18.68 -24.46 -4.93
N LEU A 99 19.37 -23.98 -5.96
CA LEU A 99 19.25 -24.48 -7.33
C LEU A 99 19.66 -25.96 -7.45
N SER A 100 20.66 -26.39 -6.68
CA SER A 100 21.08 -27.79 -6.62
C SER A 100 20.03 -28.68 -5.95
N ASN A 101 19.42 -28.21 -4.86
CA ASN A 101 18.31 -28.90 -4.18
C ASN A 101 17.06 -28.98 -5.07
N LEU A 102 16.69 -27.88 -5.74
CA LEU A 102 15.56 -27.84 -6.68
C LEU A 102 15.77 -28.78 -7.87
N LYS A 103 17.00 -28.84 -8.39
CA LYS A 103 17.40 -29.79 -9.45
C LYS A 103 17.30 -31.25 -9.00
N TRP A 104 17.69 -31.55 -7.76
CA TRP A 104 17.49 -32.88 -7.15
C TRP A 104 16.00 -33.21 -6.94
N PHE A 105 15.19 -32.21 -6.53
CA PHE A 105 13.74 -32.37 -6.37
C PHE A 105 13.05 -32.68 -7.70
N LEU A 106 13.44 -32.01 -8.79
CA LEU A 106 12.97 -32.32 -10.14
C LEU A 106 13.40 -33.72 -10.60
N GLN A 107 14.67 -34.09 -10.40
CA GLN A 107 15.18 -35.42 -10.79
C GLN A 107 14.56 -36.57 -9.99
N SER A 108 14.20 -36.36 -8.72
CA SER A 108 13.54 -37.39 -7.89
C SER A 108 12.06 -37.63 -8.27
N HIS A 109 11.40 -36.69 -8.96
CA HIS A 109 10.05 -36.88 -9.52
C HIS A 109 10.02 -37.63 -10.87
N GLU A 110 11.15 -37.72 -11.60
CA GLU A 110 11.22 -38.35 -12.93
C GLU A 110 11.33 -39.91 -12.87
N VAL A 111 11.49 -40.49 -11.67
CA VAL A 111 11.84 -41.92 -11.50
C VAL A 111 10.62 -42.85 -11.36
N VAL A 112 9.40 -42.32 -11.19
CA VAL A 112 8.19 -43.14 -10.90
C VAL A 112 7.34 -43.44 -12.16
N THR A 113 7.98 -43.88 -13.23
CA THR A 113 7.32 -44.57 -14.36
C THR A 113 7.97 -45.92 -14.63
N GLY A 114 7.51 -46.93 -13.89
CA GLY A 114 8.04 -48.29 -13.98
C GLY A 114 7.54 -49.05 -15.22
N LYS A 115 8.47 -49.31 -16.16
CA LYS A 115 8.49 -50.41 -17.14
C LYS A 115 7.15 -50.76 -17.85
N PHE A 116 7.08 -50.40 -19.12
CA PHE A 116 6.53 -51.30 -20.16
C PHE A 116 7.62 -51.60 -21.20
N GLU A 117 7.56 -52.79 -21.80
CA GLU A 117 8.67 -53.35 -22.59
C GLU A 117 8.71 -52.87 -24.06
N ASP A 118 9.91 -52.96 -24.66
CA ASP A 118 10.21 -52.51 -26.02
C ASP A 118 9.51 -53.40 -27.08
N VAL A 119 8.55 -52.81 -27.79
CA VAL A 119 8.04 -53.35 -29.07
C VAL A 119 8.18 -52.29 -30.18
N ARG A 120 9.43 -52.04 -30.56
CA ARG A 120 9.88 -51.41 -31.82
C ARG A 120 8.88 -51.53 -32.99
N LEU A 121 8.38 -50.39 -33.47
CA LEU A 121 7.81 -50.20 -34.81
C LEU A 121 8.62 -49.16 -35.61
N PRO A 122 8.66 -49.23 -36.95
CA PRO A 122 9.66 -48.53 -37.75
C PRO A 122 9.30 -47.09 -38.16
N VAL A 123 10.22 -46.17 -37.83
CA VAL A 123 10.59 -44.93 -38.54
C VAL A 123 9.58 -44.36 -39.58
N GLY A 124 8.71 -43.46 -39.13
CA GLY A 124 7.90 -42.57 -39.96
C GLY A 124 8.34 -41.11 -39.87
N ARG A 125 9.53 -40.76 -40.37
CA ARG A 125 10.14 -39.42 -40.19
C ARG A 125 9.33 -38.30 -40.90
N LYS A 126 8.68 -37.42 -40.15
CA LYS A 126 8.38 -36.03 -40.57
C LYS A 126 8.63 -35.01 -39.44
N THR A 127 9.54 -34.09 -39.75
CA THR A 127 9.68 -32.69 -39.26
C THR A 127 9.01 -32.28 -37.95
N PHE A 128 9.84 -31.91 -36.97
CA PHE A 128 9.49 -30.87 -35.98
C PHE A 128 9.22 -29.54 -36.71
N GLU A 129 8.17 -28.84 -36.29
CA GLU A 129 8.11 -27.37 -36.29
C GLU A 129 7.79 -26.88 -34.88
N ALA A 130 8.07 -25.60 -34.59
CA ALA A 130 8.35 -25.15 -33.24
C ALA A 130 7.14 -24.66 -32.43
N GLY A 131 7.20 -24.90 -31.12
CA GLY A 131 6.75 -23.97 -30.09
C GLY A 131 5.26 -23.61 -30.06
N ASN A 132 4.48 -24.37 -29.29
CA ASN A 132 3.36 -23.79 -28.56
C ASN A 132 3.11 -24.51 -27.23
N TYR A 133 2.56 -23.77 -26.25
CA TYR A 133 2.47 -24.23 -24.86
C TYR A 133 1.49 -25.41 -24.69
N GLY A 134 1.95 -26.49 -24.07
CA GLY A 134 1.18 -27.72 -23.88
C GLY A 134 0.09 -27.66 -22.81
N ARG A 135 -0.76 -26.62 -22.80
CA ARG A 135 -1.81 -26.42 -21.77
C ARG A 135 -3.26 -26.38 -22.28
N PHE A 136 -3.50 -26.64 -23.57
CA PHE A 136 -4.86 -26.66 -24.15
C PHE A 136 -5.16 -27.84 -25.11
N SER A 137 -4.23 -28.76 -25.31
CA SER A 137 -4.33 -29.80 -26.36
C SER A 137 -5.45 -30.81 -26.17
N CYS A 138 -5.78 -31.22 -24.94
CA CYS A 138 -6.80 -32.27 -24.72
C CYS A 138 -8.21 -31.82 -25.12
N VAL A 139 -8.65 -30.64 -24.67
CA VAL A 139 -10.02 -30.13 -24.93
C VAL A 139 -10.29 -30.05 -26.44
N THR A 140 -9.34 -29.49 -27.21
CA THR A 140 -9.48 -29.40 -28.67
C THR A 140 -9.57 -30.79 -29.33
N ASN A 141 -8.82 -31.77 -28.85
CA ASN A 141 -8.79 -33.12 -29.42
C ASN A 141 -10.13 -33.86 -29.22
N ALA A 142 -10.78 -33.69 -28.07
CA ALA A 142 -12.12 -34.25 -27.81
C ALA A 142 -13.19 -33.67 -28.76
N PHE A 143 -13.22 -32.35 -28.97
CA PHE A 143 -14.15 -31.71 -29.91
C PHE A 143 -13.89 -32.15 -31.37
N VAL A 144 -12.62 -32.26 -31.78
CA VAL A 144 -12.26 -32.73 -33.14
C VAL A 144 -12.68 -34.19 -33.38
N LYS A 145 -12.52 -35.08 -32.39
CA LYS A 145 -13.08 -36.45 -32.46
C LYS A 145 -14.61 -36.43 -32.65
N HIS A 146 -15.31 -35.51 -31.98
CA HIS A 146 -16.77 -35.48 -31.95
C HIS A 146 -17.41 -34.90 -33.22
N GLU A 147 -16.74 -33.96 -33.92
CA GLU A 147 -17.17 -33.55 -35.27
C GLU A 147 -16.89 -34.63 -36.32
N LYS A 148 -15.72 -35.29 -36.29
CA LYS A 148 -15.46 -36.42 -37.19
C LYS A 148 -16.52 -37.54 -37.06
N MET A 149 -16.91 -37.86 -35.83
CA MET A 149 -18.02 -38.78 -35.56
C MET A 149 -19.35 -38.34 -36.18
N ARG A 150 -19.65 -37.03 -36.22
CA ARG A 150 -20.84 -36.48 -36.90
C ARG A 150 -20.75 -36.68 -38.41
N GLU A 151 -19.58 -36.48 -39.01
CA GLU A 151 -19.33 -36.69 -40.44
C GLU A 151 -19.50 -38.16 -40.83
N ASP A 152 -18.89 -39.09 -40.08
CA ASP A 152 -19.00 -40.53 -40.30
C ASP A 152 -20.46 -41.03 -40.20
N LEU A 153 -21.22 -40.56 -39.20
CA LEU A 153 -22.66 -40.85 -39.08
C LEU A 153 -23.48 -40.26 -40.25
N HIS A 154 -23.13 -39.07 -40.74
CA HIS A 154 -23.79 -38.47 -41.91
C HIS A 154 -23.48 -39.26 -43.20
N ALA A 155 -22.27 -39.78 -43.36
CA ALA A 155 -21.89 -40.65 -44.47
C ALA A 155 -22.69 -41.97 -44.43
N LEU A 156 -22.78 -42.63 -43.27
CA LEU A 156 -23.58 -43.86 -43.09
C LEU A 156 -25.06 -43.63 -43.41
N ARG A 157 -25.65 -42.53 -42.91
CA ARG A 157 -27.04 -42.15 -43.23
C ARG A 157 -27.26 -41.91 -44.72
N SER A 158 -26.27 -41.35 -45.42
CA SER A 158 -26.32 -41.12 -46.87
C SER A 158 -26.29 -42.43 -47.65
N VAL A 159 -25.40 -43.37 -47.28
CA VAL A 159 -25.32 -44.72 -47.86
C VAL A 159 -26.62 -45.50 -47.65
N ALA A 160 -27.20 -45.45 -46.45
CA ALA A 160 -28.50 -46.05 -46.17
C ALA A 160 -29.59 -45.50 -47.11
N GLY A 161 -29.68 -44.17 -47.23
CA GLY A 161 -30.64 -43.50 -48.10
C GLY A 161 -30.48 -43.84 -49.58
N GLU A 162 -29.26 -44.13 -50.04
CA GLU A 162 -29.00 -44.62 -51.41
C GLU A 162 -29.59 -46.03 -51.62
N GLN A 163 -29.34 -46.98 -50.71
CA GLN A 163 -29.86 -48.34 -50.85
C GLN A 163 -31.38 -48.40 -50.71
N PHE A 164 -31.99 -47.64 -49.80
CA PHE A 164 -33.46 -47.54 -49.72
C PHE A 164 -34.08 -46.96 -51.00
N LYS A 165 -33.45 -45.97 -51.64
CA LYS A 165 -33.89 -45.47 -52.96
C LYS A 165 -33.76 -46.53 -54.05
N LYS A 166 -32.70 -47.33 -54.02
CA LYS A 166 -32.47 -48.44 -54.98
C LYS A 166 -33.53 -49.53 -54.83
N ALA A 167 -33.70 -50.08 -53.63
CA ALA A 167 -34.73 -51.09 -53.35
C ALA A 167 -36.13 -50.59 -53.72
N LYS A 168 -36.47 -49.33 -53.40
CA LYS A 168 -37.75 -48.71 -53.80
C LYS A 168 -37.96 -48.72 -55.32
N LYS A 169 -36.95 -48.29 -56.11
CA LYS A 169 -37.05 -48.27 -57.59
C LYS A 169 -37.29 -49.67 -58.16
N GLU A 170 -36.66 -50.69 -57.59
CA GLU A 170 -36.78 -52.06 -58.07
C GLU A 170 -38.15 -52.68 -57.72
N ILE A 171 -38.69 -52.37 -56.54
CA ILE A 171 -40.08 -52.71 -56.16
C ILE A 171 -41.09 -52.00 -57.09
N GLU A 172 -40.83 -50.75 -57.46
CA GLU A 172 -41.66 -50.01 -58.43
C GLU A 172 -41.57 -50.62 -59.85
N CYS A 173 -40.40 -51.09 -60.27
CA CYS A 173 -40.23 -51.84 -61.53
C CYS A 173 -40.99 -53.19 -61.51
N ALA A 174 -40.86 -53.97 -60.44
CA ALA A 174 -41.56 -55.24 -60.28
C ALA A 174 -43.09 -55.09 -60.24
N ARG A 175 -43.58 -54.00 -59.64
CA ARG A 175 -45.01 -53.64 -59.67
C ARG A 175 -45.48 -53.25 -61.08
N GLY A 176 -44.64 -52.63 -61.90
CA GLY A 176 -44.98 -52.25 -63.29
C GLY A 176 -45.03 -53.42 -64.28
N ALA A 177 -44.23 -54.47 -64.04
CA ALA A 177 -44.11 -55.62 -64.94
C ALA A 177 -45.40 -56.45 -65.09
N ASN A 178 -46.26 -56.50 -64.05
CA ASN A 178 -47.46 -57.33 -64.01
C ASN A 178 -48.66 -56.73 -64.78
N SER A 179 -48.47 -56.36 -66.06
CA SER A 179 -49.46 -55.67 -66.90
C SER A 179 -49.91 -56.46 -68.14
N ILE A 180 -50.05 -57.79 -68.03
CA ILE A 180 -50.53 -58.65 -69.14
C ILE A 180 -52.02 -58.97 -69.03
N LYS A 181 -52.80 -58.12 -69.72
CA LYS A 181 -53.99 -58.45 -70.54
C LYS A 181 -54.99 -59.50 -70.01
N LYS A 182 -56.02 -58.98 -69.35
CA LYS A 182 -57.35 -59.60 -69.21
C LYS A 182 -57.94 -59.98 -70.59
N ILE A 183 -57.88 -61.26 -70.95
CA ILE A 183 -58.69 -61.87 -72.02
C ILE A 183 -59.64 -62.86 -71.35
N GLY A 184 -60.95 -62.68 -71.54
CA GLY A 184 -61.97 -63.55 -70.96
C GLY A 184 -62.59 -64.46 -72.00
N SER A 185 -62.75 -65.73 -71.64
CA SER A 185 -63.85 -66.59 -72.10
C SER A 185 -64.11 -67.64 -71.02
N GLY A 186 -65.38 -67.94 -70.75
CA GLY A 186 -65.75 -68.96 -69.78
C GLY A 186 -65.87 -70.34 -70.42
N SER A 187 -65.59 -71.38 -69.64
CA SER A 187 -66.09 -72.74 -69.80
C SER A 187 -66.04 -73.43 -68.45
N GLU A 188 -66.91 -74.42 -68.24
CA GLU A 188 -67.08 -75.13 -66.97
C GLU A 188 -66.18 -76.36 -66.83
N LEU A 189 -66.18 -76.90 -65.60
CA LEU A 189 -66.06 -78.31 -65.23
C LEU A 189 -64.66 -78.98 -65.13
N VAL A 190 -64.54 -79.71 -64.01
CA VAL A 190 -63.58 -80.78 -63.66
C VAL A 190 -62.08 -80.40 -63.64
N GLY A 191 -61.45 -80.67 -62.50
CA GLY A 191 -60.02 -80.48 -62.32
C GLY A 191 -59.19 -81.71 -62.67
N LEU A 192 -57.95 -81.47 -63.08
CA LEU A 192 -56.79 -82.34 -62.86
C LEU A 192 -55.54 -81.43 -62.78
N GLY A 193 -54.54 -81.84 -62.01
CA GLY A 193 -53.36 -81.02 -61.72
C GLY A 193 -52.43 -80.85 -62.93
N GLY A 194 -52.72 -79.89 -63.81
CA GLY A 194 -51.80 -79.44 -64.85
C GLY A 194 -50.70 -78.59 -64.23
N ILE A 195 -49.44 -79.05 -64.33
CA ILE A 195 -48.27 -78.31 -63.85
C ILE A 195 -48.05 -77.09 -64.75
N LEU A 196 -48.59 -75.95 -64.32
CA LEU A 196 -48.05 -74.65 -64.71
C LEU A 196 -46.74 -74.46 -63.94
N GLU A 197 -45.61 -74.66 -64.61
CA GLU A 197 -44.38 -73.97 -64.23
C GLU A 197 -44.64 -72.47 -64.40
N GLU A 198 -45.16 -71.85 -63.35
CA GLU A 198 -45.24 -70.40 -63.23
C GLU A 198 -43.80 -69.90 -63.16
N LYS A 199 -43.25 -69.54 -64.33
CA LYS A 199 -41.93 -68.93 -64.49
C LYS A 199 -41.79 -67.84 -63.45
N GLN A 200 -40.95 -68.07 -62.45
CA GLN A 200 -40.69 -67.09 -61.39
C GLN A 200 -40.35 -65.77 -62.07
N CYS A 201 -41.16 -64.75 -61.80
CA CYS A 201 -41.01 -63.46 -62.44
C CYS A 201 -39.66 -62.89 -62.01
N GLU A 202 -38.67 -62.87 -62.92
CA GLU A 202 -37.26 -62.55 -62.65
C GLU A 202 -37.11 -61.19 -61.95
N SER A 203 -38.06 -60.29 -62.18
CA SER A 203 -38.16 -58.98 -61.51
C SER A 203 -38.33 -59.07 -59.99
N TRP A 204 -38.94 -60.13 -59.44
CA TRP A 204 -39.08 -60.32 -58.00
C TRP A 204 -37.84 -60.97 -57.38
N MET A 205 -37.13 -61.86 -58.09
CA MET A 205 -35.79 -62.32 -57.68
C MET A 205 -34.81 -61.14 -57.57
N HIS A 206 -34.94 -60.12 -58.43
CA HIS A 206 -34.09 -58.92 -58.34
C HIS A 206 -34.39 -58.10 -57.08
N VAL A 207 -35.67 -57.94 -56.72
CA VAL A 207 -36.12 -57.26 -55.49
C VAL A 207 -35.66 -58.00 -54.24
N ASP A 208 -35.78 -59.33 -54.21
CA ASP A 208 -35.37 -60.16 -53.07
C ASP A 208 -33.84 -60.07 -52.86
N LYS A 209 -33.07 -60.14 -53.96
CA LYS A 209 -31.62 -59.95 -53.94
C LYS A 209 -31.19 -58.56 -53.46
N THR A 210 -31.97 -57.51 -53.73
CA THR A 210 -31.67 -56.17 -53.19
C THR A 210 -32.24 -55.91 -51.81
N LEU A 211 -33.22 -56.68 -51.34
CA LEU A 211 -33.62 -56.72 -49.94
C LEU A 211 -32.52 -57.35 -49.07
N GLU A 212 -31.90 -58.44 -49.49
CA GLU A 212 -30.74 -59.02 -48.78
C GLU A 212 -29.49 -58.12 -48.85
N CYS A 213 -29.23 -57.43 -49.98
CA CYS A 213 -28.19 -56.38 -50.04
C CYS A 213 -28.50 -55.17 -49.14
N LEU A 214 -29.77 -54.81 -48.97
CA LEU A 214 -30.19 -53.73 -48.07
C LEU A 214 -30.01 -54.16 -46.60
N LYS A 215 -30.45 -55.37 -46.24
CA LYS A 215 -30.27 -55.99 -44.92
C LYS A 215 -28.80 -56.05 -44.50
N THR A 216 -27.94 -56.66 -45.32
CA THR A 216 -26.48 -56.68 -45.09
C THR A 216 -25.84 -55.30 -45.05
N THR A 217 -26.38 -54.30 -45.76
CA THR A 217 -25.96 -52.89 -45.60
C THR A 217 -26.39 -52.31 -44.26
N VAL A 218 -27.61 -52.59 -43.79
CA VAL A 218 -28.11 -52.17 -42.47
C VAL A 218 -27.27 -52.80 -41.35
N ASP A 219 -26.97 -54.10 -41.43
CA ASP A 219 -26.10 -54.79 -40.46
C ASP A 219 -24.68 -54.16 -40.41
N THR A 220 -24.14 -53.78 -41.58
CA THR A 220 -22.87 -53.05 -41.73
C THR A 220 -22.94 -51.60 -41.23
N ILE A 221 -24.13 -51.00 -41.14
CA ILE A 221 -24.33 -49.67 -40.55
C ILE A 221 -24.45 -49.77 -39.03
N CYS A 222 -25.25 -50.72 -38.51
CA CYS A 222 -25.41 -50.94 -37.07
C CYS A 222 -24.05 -51.19 -36.40
N THR A 223 -23.29 -52.17 -36.89
CA THR A 223 -21.93 -52.47 -36.39
C THR A 223 -21.01 -51.24 -36.38
N LYS A 224 -21.03 -50.41 -37.42
CA LYS A 224 -20.24 -49.17 -37.46
C LYS A 224 -20.76 -48.08 -36.53
N VAL A 225 -22.06 -48.01 -36.28
CA VAL A 225 -22.64 -47.11 -35.27
C VAL A 225 -22.22 -47.56 -33.86
N ASP A 226 -22.16 -48.86 -33.60
CA ASP A 226 -21.67 -49.42 -32.34
C ASP A 226 -20.17 -49.14 -32.13
N ASP A 227 -19.32 -49.34 -33.14
CA ASP A 227 -17.89 -48.97 -33.12
C ASP A 227 -17.68 -47.47 -32.82
N ILE A 228 -18.49 -46.62 -33.45
CA ILE A 228 -18.49 -45.17 -33.25
C ILE A 228 -18.93 -44.82 -31.82
N LEU A 229 -19.97 -45.46 -31.29
CA LEU A 229 -20.50 -45.22 -29.96
C LEU A 229 -19.56 -45.73 -28.86
N LEU A 230 -18.89 -46.87 -29.07
CA LEU A 230 -17.79 -47.35 -28.23
C LEU A 230 -16.63 -46.36 -28.20
N SER A 231 -16.21 -45.86 -29.37
CA SER A 231 -15.17 -44.84 -29.49
C SER A 231 -15.54 -43.54 -28.75
N SER A 232 -16.82 -43.14 -28.80
CA SER A 232 -17.35 -42.01 -28.03
C SER A 232 -17.28 -42.24 -26.52
N ARG A 233 -17.63 -43.44 -26.03
CA ARG A 233 -17.59 -43.76 -24.60
C ARG A 233 -16.16 -43.79 -24.06
N ILE A 234 -15.22 -44.35 -24.83
CA ILE A 234 -13.79 -44.32 -24.51
C ILE A 234 -13.31 -42.87 -24.42
N SER A 235 -13.52 -42.06 -25.47
CA SER A 235 -13.04 -40.67 -25.46
C SER A 235 -13.71 -39.77 -24.43
N LEU A 236 -14.93 -40.08 -23.98
CA LEU A 236 -15.57 -39.40 -22.86
C LEU A 236 -14.90 -39.77 -21.53
N SER A 237 -14.54 -41.04 -21.34
CA SER A 237 -13.83 -41.50 -20.13
C SER A 237 -12.39 -40.95 -20.05
N GLU A 238 -11.68 -40.85 -21.18
CA GLU A 238 -10.40 -40.14 -21.28
C GLU A 238 -10.53 -38.68 -20.81
N TRP A 239 -11.51 -37.95 -21.37
CA TRP A 239 -11.75 -36.54 -21.04
C TRP A 239 -12.14 -36.33 -19.56
N GLN A 240 -12.93 -37.23 -18.98
CA GLN A 240 -13.26 -37.19 -17.55
C GLN A 240 -12.05 -37.44 -16.64
N GLN A 241 -11.16 -38.37 -17.02
CA GLN A 241 -9.91 -38.60 -16.28
C GLN A 241 -8.97 -37.40 -16.36
N ASP A 242 -8.81 -36.80 -17.54
CA ASP A 242 -8.00 -35.59 -17.71
C ASP A 242 -8.57 -34.38 -16.97
N GLN A 243 -9.90 -34.23 -16.88
CA GLN A 243 -10.52 -33.18 -16.06
C GLN A 243 -10.23 -33.38 -14.56
N VAL A 244 -10.27 -34.62 -14.06
CA VAL A 244 -9.90 -34.95 -12.67
C VAL A 244 -8.40 -34.75 -12.42
N LEU A 245 -7.54 -34.99 -13.41
CA LEU A 245 -6.11 -34.72 -13.32
C LEU A 245 -5.80 -33.21 -13.33
N SER A 246 -6.50 -32.41 -14.16
CA SER A 246 -6.38 -30.95 -14.16
C SER A 246 -6.77 -30.36 -12.81
N ALA A 247 -7.93 -30.75 -12.27
CA ALA A 247 -8.40 -30.27 -10.97
C ALA A 247 -7.43 -30.63 -9.81
N LYS A 248 -6.78 -31.81 -9.87
CA LYS A 248 -5.73 -32.18 -8.90
C LYS A 248 -4.45 -31.36 -9.07
N LEU A 249 -4.04 -31.11 -10.32
CA LEU A 249 -2.86 -30.28 -10.61
C LEU A 249 -3.09 -28.83 -10.18
N GLU A 250 -4.31 -28.32 -10.37
CA GLU A 250 -4.74 -27.00 -9.92
C GLU A 250 -4.75 -26.89 -8.39
N ASP A 251 -5.29 -27.88 -7.66
CA ASP A 251 -5.21 -27.95 -6.19
C ASP A 251 -3.77 -27.99 -5.68
N ILE A 252 -2.90 -28.81 -6.29
CA ILE A 252 -1.47 -28.89 -5.95
C ILE A 252 -0.76 -27.55 -6.21
N VAL A 253 -1.03 -26.90 -7.34
CA VAL A 253 -0.44 -25.59 -7.67
C VAL A 253 -0.94 -24.51 -6.72
N ILE A 254 -2.24 -24.44 -6.44
CA ILE A 254 -2.83 -23.47 -5.51
C ILE A 254 -2.28 -23.69 -4.09
N GLN A 255 -2.20 -24.93 -3.61
CA GLN A 255 -1.59 -25.23 -2.31
C GLN A 255 -0.09 -24.89 -2.28
N SER A 256 0.65 -25.07 -3.38
CA SER A 256 2.06 -24.69 -3.44
C SER A 256 2.26 -23.17 -3.39
N VAL A 257 1.41 -22.39 -4.07
CA VAL A 257 1.46 -20.92 -4.08
C VAL A 257 0.98 -20.33 -2.75
N LEU A 258 -0.08 -20.88 -2.15
CA LEU A 258 -0.53 -20.48 -0.81
C LEU A 258 0.53 -20.80 0.24
N ARG A 259 1.19 -21.96 0.14
CA ARG A 259 2.29 -22.31 1.04
C ARG A 259 3.50 -21.40 0.86
N SER A 260 3.93 -21.12 -0.38
CA SER A 260 5.07 -20.22 -0.61
C SER A 260 4.77 -18.79 -0.15
N LEU A 261 3.53 -18.29 -0.33
CA LEU A 261 3.11 -17.00 0.20
C LEU A 261 3.03 -16.97 1.73
N GLN A 262 2.68 -18.10 2.37
CA GLN A 262 2.72 -18.21 3.83
C GLN A 262 4.17 -18.27 4.34
N GLU A 263 5.03 -19.08 3.71
CA GLU A 263 6.46 -19.17 4.02
C GLU A 263 7.15 -17.81 3.84
N GLU A 264 6.86 -17.09 2.74
CA GLU A 264 7.33 -15.72 2.49
C GLU A 264 6.79 -14.71 3.51
N LEU A 265 5.51 -14.79 3.91
CA LEU A 265 4.94 -13.92 4.96
C LEU A 265 5.54 -14.20 6.34
N GLU A 266 5.74 -15.47 6.69
CA GLU A 266 6.39 -15.85 7.94
C GLU A 266 7.86 -15.43 7.94
N GLU A 267 8.60 -15.63 6.84
CA GLU A 267 10.00 -15.19 6.69
C GLU A 267 10.10 -13.65 6.79
N ASN A 268 9.26 -12.89 6.09
CA ASN A 268 9.22 -11.42 6.21
C ASN A 268 8.88 -10.96 7.65
N LEU A 269 7.99 -11.65 8.35
CA LEU A 269 7.65 -11.34 9.75
C LEU A 269 8.78 -11.71 10.71
N TRP A 270 9.49 -12.81 10.47
CA TRP A 270 10.68 -13.19 11.25
C TRP A 270 11.87 -12.26 10.96
N GLU A 271 12.09 -11.84 9.71
CA GLU A 271 13.11 -10.83 9.37
C GLU A 271 12.79 -9.50 10.07
N GLN A 272 11.55 -9.00 10.01
CA GLN A 272 11.16 -7.80 10.77
C GLN A 272 11.34 -8.00 12.28
N TYR A 273 10.95 -9.14 12.83
CA TYR A 273 11.10 -9.44 14.26
C TYR A 273 12.58 -9.48 14.69
N VAL A 274 13.45 -10.09 13.89
CA VAL A 274 14.91 -10.12 14.11
C VAL A 274 15.53 -8.73 13.92
N GLN A 275 15.04 -7.94 12.96
CA GLN A 275 15.50 -6.56 12.73
C GLN A 275 15.07 -5.60 13.85
N PHE A 276 13.97 -5.88 14.56
CA PHE A 276 13.55 -5.16 15.77
C PHE A 276 14.21 -5.67 17.08
N THR A 277 14.51 -6.96 17.19
CA THR A 277 15.11 -7.56 18.42
C THR A 277 16.63 -7.67 18.38
N GLY A 278 17.25 -7.45 17.21
CA GLY A 278 18.69 -7.49 16.99
C GLY A 278 19.46 -6.56 17.94
N THR A 279 20.22 -7.18 18.85
CA THR A 279 21.23 -6.58 19.74
C THR A 279 20.81 -5.46 20.70
N GLN A 280 19.53 -5.09 20.82
CA GLN A 280 19.13 -4.06 21.82
C GLN A 280 17.82 -4.25 22.60
N ASP A 281 17.14 -5.40 22.52
CA ASP A 281 16.02 -5.69 23.44
C ASP A 281 16.49 -6.22 24.83
N VAL A 282 17.35 -5.43 25.48
CA VAL A 282 17.60 -5.51 26.92
C VAL A 282 17.53 -4.09 27.49
N ASN A 283 16.57 -3.89 28.39
CA ASN A 283 16.49 -2.74 29.29
C ASN A 283 16.29 -1.36 28.68
N TRP A 284 15.46 -1.23 27.64
CA TRP A 284 14.85 0.07 27.30
C TRP A 284 13.95 0.60 28.42
N LEU A 285 13.16 -0.27 29.07
CA LEU A 285 12.32 0.12 30.21
C LEU A 285 13.16 0.52 31.44
N GLU A 286 14.25 -0.20 31.71
CA GLU A 286 15.16 0.15 32.82
C GLU A 286 15.88 1.48 32.53
N LYS A 287 16.40 1.69 31.31
CA LYS A 287 16.99 2.98 30.90
C LYS A 287 16.02 4.16 31.00
N LEU A 288 14.73 3.96 30.71
CA LEU A 288 13.70 5.00 30.91
C LEU A 288 13.46 5.28 32.40
N ASN A 289 13.51 4.25 33.26
CA ASN A 289 13.48 4.41 34.71
C ASN A 289 14.77 5.09 35.24
N ASP A 290 15.94 4.77 34.69
CA ASP A 290 17.22 5.41 35.03
C ASP A 290 17.17 6.91 34.69
N ILE A 291 16.68 7.27 33.50
CA ILE A 291 16.48 8.67 33.05
C ILE A 291 15.50 9.40 33.97
N SER A 292 14.41 8.74 34.39
CA SER A 292 13.49 9.27 35.40
C SER A 292 14.18 9.46 36.75
N SER A 293 15.00 8.50 37.19
CA SER A 293 15.78 8.60 38.43
C SER A 293 16.80 9.74 38.38
N LEU A 294 17.44 9.97 37.22
CA LEU A 294 18.40 11.04 36.98
C LEU A 294 17.71 12.41 37.04
N GLY A 295 16.50 12.54 36.47
CA GLY A 295 15.68 13.74 36.62
C GLY A 295 15.37 14.07 38.09
N ASN A 296 14.93 13.06 38.85
CA ASN A 296 14.66 13.20 40.29
C ASN A 296 15.94 13.54 41.10
N GLN A 297 17.10 12.96 40.75
CA GLN A 297 18.38 13.31 41.37
C GLN A 297 18.81 14.75 41.04
N LEU A 298 18.59 15.21 39.81
CA LEU A 298 18.95 16.57 39.40
C LEU A 298 18.04 17.63 40.05
N ASP A 299 16.76 17.33 40.26
CA ASP A 299 15.84 18.13 41.07
C ASP A 299 16.24 18.15 42.57
N ALA A 300 16.68 17.03 43.13
CA ALA A 300 17.25 17.01 44.48
C ALA A 300 18.49 17.90 44.60
N VAL A 301 19.39 17.86 43.61
CA VAL A 301 20.57 18.76 43.52
C VAL A 301 20.14 20.22 43.38
N LEU A 302 19.12 20.54 42.57
CA LEU A 302 18.57 21.90 42.46
C LEU A 302 18.07 22.43 43.82
N LYS A 303 17.38 21.58 44.58
CA LYS A 303 16.88 21.90 45.92
C LYS A 303 18.03 22.12 46.91
N SER A 304 19.09 21.31 46.86
CA SER A 304 20.32 21.54 47.63
C SER A 304 21.02 22.84 47.26
N LEU A 305 21.07 23.21 45.97
CA LEU A 305 21.62 24.47 45.46
C LEU A 305 20.72 25.70 45.74
N SER A 306 19.56 25.52 46.36
CA SER A 306 18.59 26.58 46.64
C SER A 306 18.48 26.96 48.13
N LEU A 307 19.27 26.35 49.02
CA LEU A 307 19.40 26.82 50.40
C LEU A 307 20.24 28.10 50.46
N PRO A 308 19.77 29.19 51.10
CA PRO A 308 20.61 30.36 51.37
C PRO A 308 21.61 30.05 52.50
N GLU A 309 22.90 30.27 52.28
CA GLU A 309 23.87 30.27 53.39
C GLU A 309 23.58 31.47 54.31
N THR A 310 23.06 31.24 55.51
CA THR A 310 22.99 32.24 56.57
C THR A 310 23.07 31.58 57.95
N GLY A 311 24.18 31.79 58.65
CA GLY A 311 24.39 31.34 60.04
C GLY A 311 25.52 30.33 60.20
N PHE A 312 26.58 30.73 60.90
CA PHE A 312 27.63 29.84 61.40
C PHE A 312 27.17 29.09 62.66
N VAL A 313 27.99 28.10 63.07
CA VAL A 313 28.01 27.41 64.38
C VAL A 313 27.02 26.25 64.56
N SER A 314 27.54 25.02 64.46
CA SER A 314 27.74 24.18 65.65
C SER A 314 28.81 23.10 65.41
N HIS A 315 29.45 22.63 66.49
CA HIS A 315 30.27 21.42 66.51
C HIS A 315 29.43 20.20 66.95
N GLY A 316 29.84 19.00 66.54
CA GLY A 316 29.76 17.80 67.40
C GLY A 316 28.91 16.62 66.88
N SER A 317 29.39 15.42 67.22
CA SER A 317 28.71 14.10 67.10
C SER A 317 28.39 13.64 65.66
N HIS A 318 29.22 12.79 65.04
CA HIS A 318 29.26 11.31 65.17
C HIS A 318 27.99 10.60 64.67
N ASP A 319 28.19 9.76 63.63
CA ASP A 319 28.06 8.28 63.65
C ASP A 319 26.98 7.68 64.61
N LEU A 320 26.16 6.71 64.19
CA LEU A 320 26.66 5.35 63.89
C LEU A 320 25.74 4.49 62.99
N GLU A 321 26.38 3.48 62.42
CA GLU A 321 25.98 2.40 61.50
C GLU A 321 24.80 1.49 61.91
N ASN A 322 24.29 0.76 60.90
CA ASN A 322 23.77 -0.62 60.95
C ASN A 322 24.05 -1.24 59.56
N LEU A 323 24.55 -2.46 59.35
CA LEU A 323 24.76 -3.66 60.18
C LEU A 323 26.24 -4.12 60.05
N HIS A 324 27.02 -4.34 61.13
CA HIS A 324 27.01 -5.43 62.13
C HIS A 324 27.75 -6.75 61.75
N HIS A 325 28.99 -6.90 62.25
CA HIS A 325 29.57 -8.03 63.02
C HIS A 325 31.12 -7.93 63.02
N LYS A 326 31.90 -8.24 64.09
CA LYS A 326 31.58 -8.83 65.41
C LYS A 326 32.59 -8.41 66.51
N THR A 327 32.05 -7.84 67.58
CA THR A 327 32.46 -7.79 69.01
C THR A 327 33.86 -8.27 69.49
N LEU A 328 34.65 -7.38 70.12
CA LEU A 328 35.00 -7.33 71.57
C LEU A 328 35.99 -6.15 71.81
N SER A 329 35.66 -5.07 72.53
CA SER A 329 35.41 -4.93 73.98
C SER A 329 36.66 -5.08 74.87
N ASN A 330 37.31 -3.95 75.22
CA ASN A 330 37.31 -3.39 76.58
C ASN A 330 38.11 -2.08 76.68
N HIS A 331 37.57 -1.06 77.36
CA HIS A 331 38.29 0.17 77.73
C HIS A 331 39.10 -0.01 79.03
N ILE A 332 40.24 0.66 79.15
CA ILE A 332 40.68 1.28 80.41
C ILE A 332 41.17 2.72 80.12
N GLN A 333 40.39 3.68 80.64
CA GLN A 333 40.73 5.03 81.15
C GLN A 333 41.95 5.82 80.63
N SER A 334 41.67 7.03 80.13
CA SER A 334 42.52 8.24 80.22
C SER A 334 42.82 8.63 81.68
N PRO A 335 43.84 9.46 82.02
CA PRO A 335 44.18 10.76 81.41
C PRO A 335 45.73 10.91 81.19
N SER A 336 46.45 12.05 81.23
CA SER A 336 46.20 13.48 81.57
C SER A 336 47.28 14.43 80.99
N LEU A 337 46.88 15.69 80.78
CA LEU A 337 47.66 16.95 80.78
C LEU A 337 49.05 17.05 80.11
N CYS A 338 49.10 17.90 79.07
CA CYS A 338 49.78 19.21 79.06
C CYS A 338 51.21 19.38 79.64
N GLY A 339 52.09 19.96 78.82
CA GLY A 339 53.41 20.49 79.15
C GLY A 339 54.49 19.89 78.22
N GLU A 340 55.50 20.61 77.72
CA GLU A 340 55.80 22.04 77.59
C GLU A 340 57.08 22.12 76.72
N ASN A 341 57.46 23.31 76.28
CA ASN A 341 58.55 23.56 75.31
C ASN A 341 59.90 22.86 75.57
N GLY A 342 60.55 22.41 74.49
CA GLY A 342 61.98 22.04 74.46
C GLY A 342 62.61 22.35 73.10
N THR A 343 63.65 23.18 73.08
CA THR A 343 64.45 23.55 71.89
C THR A 343 65.76 22.74 71.81
N LEU A 344 66.59 23.04 70.78
CA LEU A 344 67.85 22.37 70.39
C LEU A 344 67.67 21.03 69.64
N ASP A 345 68.50 20.69 68.65
CA ASP A 345 69.39 21.51 67.81
C ASP A 345 69.61 20.82 66.44
N ALA A 346 70.28 21.49 65.50
CA ALA A 346 70.67 20.90 64.22
C ALA A 346 71.77 19.82 64.37
N SER A 347 71.73 18.80 63.51
CA SER A 347 72.84 17.87 63.28
C SER A 347 72.71 17.21 61.92
N ASP A 348 73.68 17.45 61.02
CA ASP A 348 73.76 16.80 59.72
C ASP A 348 73.99 15.29 59.85
N ILE A 349 73.28 14.48 59.07
CA ILE A 349 73.76 13.15 58.68
C ILE A 349 73.63 13.00 57.15
N HIS A 350 74.75 13.33 56.51
CA HIS A 350 75.22 12.91 55.19
C HIS A 350 74.42 11.82 54.44
N VAL A 351 74.20 12.08 53.15
CA VAL A 351 74.16 11.01 52.12
C VAL A 351 75.51 10.27 52.15
N ALA A 352 75.46 8.94 52.23
CA ALA A 352 76.64 8.08 52.35
C ALA A 352 76.63 6.97 51.28
N GLU A 353 77.16 7.28 50.10
CA GLU A 353 77.36 6.32 49.01
C GLU A 353 78.61 5.43 49.26
N SER A 354 78.53 4.50 50.21
CA SER A 354 79.56 3.46 50.39
C SER A 354 79.03 2.19 51.10
N TYR A 355 78.39 1.31 50.34
CA TYR A 355 78.13 -0.05 50.79
C TYR A 355 79.38 -0.92 50.62
N ASP A 356 80.12 -1.14 51.71
CA ASP A 356 81.31 -1.99 51.72
C ASP A 356 80.94 -3.47 51.55
N PHE A 357 81.05 -3.95 50.31
CA PHE A 357 80.80 -5.34 49.92
C PHE A 357 81.70 -6.38 50.62
N GLN A 358 82.76 -5.98 51.33
CA GLN A 358 83.61 -6.92 52.07
C GLN A 358 82.94 -7.38 53.38
N GLN A 359 82.16 -6.53 54.05
CA GLN A 359 81.48 -6.90 55.30
C GLN A 359 80.33 -7.89 55.05
N LEU A 360 79.64 -7.76 53.92
CA LEU A 360 78.52 -8.63 53.53
C LEU A 360 78.94 -10.10 53.25
N ARG A 361 80.23 -10.37 53.03
CA ARG A 361 80.73 -11.73 52.74
C ARG A 361 80.86 -12.64 53.96
N HIS A 362 80.81 -12.10 55.18
CA HIS A 362 81.09 -12.84 56.41
C HIS A 362 79.89 -12.98 57.36
N MET A 363 78.72 -12.43 57.00
CA MET A 363 77.48 -12.63 57.75
C MET A 363 76.77 -13.93 57.36
N PRO A 364 76.17 -14.68 58.31
CA PRO A 364 75.20 -15.74 58.00
C PRO A 364 73.93 -15.15 57.36
N LYS A 365 73.12 -15.98 56.69
CA LYS A 365 71.96 -15.54 55.90
C LYS A 365 70.95 -14.76 56.72
N GLU A 366 70.74 -15.16 57.97
CA GLU A 366 69.77 -14.58 58.90
C GLU A 366 70.18 -13.16 59.32
N GLU A 367 71.48 -12.93 59.55
CA GLU A 367 72.03 -11.60 59.83
C GLU A 367 72.05 -10.71 58.58
N LEU A 368 72.38 -11.27 57.41
CA LEU A 368 72.35 -10.56 56.14
C LEU A 368 70.92 -10.08 55.81
N VAL A 369 69.91 -10.94 56.03
CA VAL A 369 68.49 -10.58 55.87
C VAL A 369 68.08 -9.52 56.90
N ASN A 370 68.50 -9.63 58.17
CA ASN A 370 68.24 -8.58 59.16
C ASN A 370 68.92 -7.25 58.82
N TYR A 371 70.14 -7.26 58.28
CA TYR A 371 70.86 -6.05 57.84
C TYR A 371 70.10 -5.34 56.71
N PHE A 372 69.71 -6.07 55.65
CA PHE A 372 68.91 -5.49 54.57
C PHE A 372 67.52 -5.07 55.05
N ASN A 373 66.85 -5.84 55.91
CA ASN A 373 65.57 -5.43 56.51
C ASN A 373 65.69 -4.14 57.33
N ASN A 374 66.80 -3.93 58.04
CA ASN A 374 67.04 -2.70 58.80
C ASN A 374 67.32 -1.51 57.88
N ILE A 375 68.08 -1.71 56.79
CA ILE A 375 68.29 -0.68 55.75
C ILE A 375 66.97 -0.33 55.07
N ILE A 376 66.18 -1.31 54.63
CA ILE A 376 64.86 -1.11 54.02
C ILE A 376 63.92 -0.40 55.02
N SER A 377 63.94 -0.78 56.29
CA SER A 377 63.15 -0.12 57.35
C SER A 377 63.65 1.28 57.70
N LYS A 378 64.93 1.61 57.45
CA LYS A 378 65.47 2.97 57.55
C LYS A 378 65.05 3.79 56.33
N MET A 379 65.36 3.32 55.12
CA MET A 379 64.97 3.96 53.85
C MET A 379 63.46 4.20 53.77
N LYS A 380 62.63 3.26 54.27
CA LYS A 380 61.18 3.46 54.35
C LYS A 380 60.84 4.62 55.29
N ARG A 381 61.38 4.67 56.51
CA ARG A 381 61.13 5.80 57.45
C ARG A 381 61.67 7.12 56.92
N ASP A 382 62.83 7.12 56.29
CA ASP A 382 63.44 8.31 55.70
C ASP A 382 62.59 8.83 54.53
N HIS A 383 62.07 7.93 53.68
CA HIS A 383 61.13 8.25 52.59
C HIS A 383 59.74 8.69 53.12
N GLU A 384 59.20 8.03 54.14
CA GLU A 384 57.90 8.33 54.76
C GLU A 384 57.95 9.69 55.49
N SER A 385 59.09 10.02 56.11
CA SER A 385 59.40 11.36 56.63
C SER A 385 59.49 12.41 55.53
N ALA A 386 60.21 12.14 54.44
CA ALA A 386 60.29 13.05 53.29
C ALA A 386 58.92 13.25 52.61
N LEU A 387 58.08 12.21 52.55
CA LEU A 387 56.71 12.26 52.04
C LEU A 387 55.82 13.11 52.96
N GLN A 388 55.93 12.94 54.28
CA GLN A 388 55.23 13.76 55.27
C GLN A 388 55.66 15.23 55.19
N GLN A 389 56.96 15.50 55.03
CA GLN A 389 57.49 16.84 54.87
C GLN A 389 56.97 17.48 53.57
N LYS A 390 57.03 16.78 52.42
CA LYS A 390 56.42 17.24 51.16
C LYS A 390 54.90 17.41 51.23
N THR A 391 54.22 16.64 52.08
CA THR A 391 52.78 16.76 52.33
C THR A 391 52.46 18.02 53.14
N GLU A 392 53.26 18.34 54.17
CA GLU A 392 53.09 19.57 54.95
C GLU A 392 53.53 20.83 54.17
N GLU A 393 54.57 20.72 53.32
CA GLU A 393 54.90 21.73 52.29
C GLU A 393 53.69 22.00 51.39
N TYR A 394 53.08 20.95 50.83
CA TYR A 394 51.89 21.06 49.97
C TYR A 394 50.69 21.66 50.73
N PHE A 395 50.44 21.25 51.98
CA PHE A 395 49.36 21.84 52.79
C PHE A 395 49.66 23.27 53.23
N ARG A 396 50.93 23.67 53.41
CA ARG A 396 51.31 25.07 53.66
C ARG A 396 51.10 25.92 52.42
N LEU A 397 51.63 25.49 51.27
CA LEU A 397 51.45 26.17 49.98
C LEU A 397 49.96 26.27 49.61
N LYS A 398 49.16 25.23 49.86
CA LYS A 398 47.70 25.24 49.69
C LYS A 398 47.00 26.21 50.65
N ARG A 399 47.49 26.38 51.89
CA ARG A 399 46.99 27.40 52.84
C ARG A 399 47.40 28.82 52.44
N GLU A 400 48.53 29.02 51.78
CA GLU A 400 48.94 30.33 51.23
C GLU A 400 48.17 30.67 49.96
N TYR A 401 48.08 29.76 48.99
CA TYR A 401 47.27 29.90 47.77
C TYR A 401 45.79 30.20 48.07
N LEU A 402 45.23 29.59 49.12
CA LEU A 402 43.86 29.86 49.60
C LEU A 402 43.72 31.15 50.42
N LYS A 403 44.82 31.74 50.93
CA LYS A 403 44.82 33.11 51.48
C LYS A 403 44.92 34.14 50.35
N GLU A 404 45.81 33.92 49.38
CA GLU A 404 46.06 34.80 48.25
C GLU A 404 44.83 34.91 47.32
N LYS A 405 44.11 33.81 47.06
CA LYS A 405 42.81 33.86 46.38
C LYS A 405 41.67 34.49 47.20
N ARG A 406 41.83 34.71 48.51
CA ARG A 406 40.71 35.17 49.37
C ARG A 406 40.32 36.64 49.15
N SER A 407 41.15 37.42 48.46
CA SER A 407 40.86 38.80 48.03
C SER A 407 40.10 38.90 46.70
N PHE A 408 40.03 37.83 45.90
CA PHE A 408 39.45 37.85 44.54
C PHE A 408 38.25 36.91 44.33
N VAL A 409 37.91 36.06 45.29
CA VAL A 409 36.88 35.01 45.14
C VAL A 409 35.63 35.30 45.98
N THR A 410 34.99 36.45 45.72
CA THR A 410 33.65 36.79 46.20
C THR A 410 32.63 37.03 45.08
N HIS A 411 33.04 37.28 43.84
CA HIS A 411 32.10 37.53 42.71
C HIS A 411 31.87 36.34 41.77
N ARG A 412 32.89 35.53 41.43
CA ARG A 412 32.74 34.47 40.40
C ARG A 412 31.95 33.24 40.83
N LYS A 413 31.89 32.92 42.13
CA LYS A 413 31.21 31.70 42.58
C LYS A 413 29.70 31.78 42.38
N ASP A 414 29.11 32.94 42.67
CA ASP A 414 27.67 33.12 42.55
C ASP A 414 27.25 33.03 41.07
N GLU A 415 28.00 33.60 40.13
CA GLU A 415 27.70 33.47 38.69
C GLU A 415 27.71 32.01 38.21
N GLU A 416 28.72 31.21 38.62
CA GLU A 416 28.82 29.80 38.23
C GLU A 416 27.68 28.95 38.83
N PHE A 417 27.33 29.17 40.11
CA PHE A 417 26.20 28.47 40.73
C PHE A 417 24.84 28.96 40.23
N ASP A 418 24.66 30.25 39.90
CA ASP A 418 23.40 30.78 39.38
C ASP A 418 23.18 30.38 37.90
N ALA A 419 24.25 30.24 37.12
CA ALA A 419 24.21 29.63 35.79
C ALA A 419 23.81 28.15 35.86
N LEU A 420 24.31 27.40 36.85
CA LEU A 420 23.91 26.01 37.09
C LEU A 420 22.46 25.90 37.59
N ARG A 421 22.05 26.77 38.53
CA ARG A 421 20.68 26.89 39.07
C ARG A 421 19.66 27.23 37.98
N LYS A 422 20.05 27.94 36.93
CA LYS A 422 19.22 28.20 35.72
C LYS A 422 19.26 27.05 34.71
N ARG A 423 20.41 26.40 34.50
CA ARG A 423 20.54 25.27 33.55
C ARG A 423 19.90 23.97 34.02
N ILE A 424 19.84 23.69 35.31
CA ILE A 424 19.25 22.43 35.81
C ILE A 424 17.76 22.31 35.43
N PRO A 425 16.89 23.32 35.64
CA PRO A 425 15.51 23.32 35.13
C PRO A 425 15.40 23.09 33.61
N ASP A 426 16.28 23.69 32.80
CA ASP A 426 16.34 23.48 31.35
C ASP A 426 16.74 22.04 30.96
N ILE A 427 17.46 21.33 31.84
CA ILE A 427 17.86 19.93 31.64
C ILE A 427 16.73 19.00 32.12
N ILE A 428 16.14 19.26 33.30
CA ILE A 428 14.99 18.51 33.82
C ILE A 428 13.84 18.53 32.80
N SER A 429 13.44 19.72 32.35
CA SER A 429 12.36 19.86 31.36
C SER A 429 12.67 19.20 30.00
N LYS A 430 13.94 19.07 29.60
CA LYS A 430 14.33 18.29 28.41
C LYS A 430 14.25 16.78 28.65
N LEU A 431 14.64 16.30 29.83
CA LEU A 431 14.47 14.90 30.21
C LEU A 431 12.98 14.53 30.36
N GLU A 432 12.17 15.40 30.94
CA GLU A 432 10.72 15.24 31.03
C GLU A 432 10.05 15.25 29.65
N ASN A 433 10.42 16.17 28.75
CA ASN A 433 9.93 16.16 27.37
C ASN A 433 10.36 14.89 26.62
N PHE A 434 11.60 14.43 26.79
CA PHE A 434 12.06 13.16 26.22
C PHE A 434 11.25 11.96 26.77
N LEU A 435 10.94 11.93 28.06
CA LEU A 435 10.07 10.92 28.67
C LEU A 435 8.60 11.05 28.22
N LEU A 436 8.12 12.25 27.90
CA LEU A 436 6.75 12.52 27.41
C LEU A 436 6.59 12.14 25.93
N GLU A 437 7.60 12.39 25.12
CA GLU A 437 7.64 12.05 23.69
C GLU A 437 7.79 10.55 23.50
N ASN A 438 8.68 9.91 24.28
CA ASN A 438 8.81 8.45 24.34
C ASN A 438 7.66 7.76 25.10
N LYS A 439 6.74 8.50 25.73
CA LYS A 439 5.51 7.95 26.33
C LYS A 439 4.52 7.37 25.31
N LYS A 440 4.86 7.40 24.02
CA LYS A 440 4.21 6.69 22.91
C LYS A 440 4.69 5.24 22.74
N PHE A 441 5.82 4.84 23.33
CA PHE A 441 6.31 3.45 23.26
C PHE A 441 5.47 2.38 23.96
N PRO A 442 4.61 2.64 24.98
CA PRO A 442 3.69 1.63 25.52
C PRO A 442 2.71 1.07 24.49
N THR A 443 2.47 1.79 23.39
CA THR A 443 1.69 1.30 22.25
C THR A 443 2.36 0.08 21.59
N LEU A 444 3.69 -0.03 21.63
CA LEU A 444 4.41 -1.22 21.15
C LEU A 444 4.15 -2.44 22.07
N THR A 445 4.13 -2.24 23.39
CA THR A 445 3.81 -3.30 24.36
C THR A 445 2.35 -3.79 24.21
N ASN A 446 1.41 -2.87 24.01
CA ASN A 446 0.02 -3.20 23.68
C ASN A 446 -0.09 -3.91 22.33
N ASN A 447 0.74 -3.54 21.34
CA ASN A 447 0.77 -4.23 20.04
C ASN A 447 1.26 -5.68 20.21
N VAL A 448 2.29 -5.96 21.01
CA VAL A 448 2.74 -7.33 21.31
C VAL A 448 1.61 -8.16 21.95
N GLU A 449 0.88 -7.61 22.91
CA GLU A 449 -0.24 -8.33 23.54
C GLU A 449 -1.43 -8.52 22.56
N SER A 450 -1.66 -7.57 21.65
CA SER A 450 -2.63 -7.71 20.55
C SER A 450 -2.20 -8.76 19.52
N MET A 451 -0.90 -8.88 19.25
CA MET A 451 -0.33 -9.87 18.33
C MET A 451 -0.46 -11.29 18.91
N GLY A 452 -0.25 -11.46 20.23
CA GLY A 452 -0.55 -12.72 20.91
C GLY A 452 -2.02 -13.11 20.83
N LYS A 453 -2.94 -12.14 20.99
CA LYS A 453 -4.39 -12.35 20.82
C LYS A 453 -4.78 -12.65 19.37
N LEU A 454 -4.13 -12.02 18.39
CA LEU A 454 -4.33 -12.27 16.96
C LEU A 454 -3.80 -13.65 16.55
N LYS A 455 -2.62 -14.03 17.05
CA LYS A 455 -2.03 -15.36 16.85
C LYS A 455 -2.91 -16.47 17.41
N HIS A 456 -3.34 -16.39 18.68
CA HIS A 456 -4.28 -17.36 19.23
C HIS A 456 -5.60 -17.43 18.46
N ARG A 457 -6.08 -16.32 17.90
CA ARG A 457 -7.26 -16.31 17.03
C ARG A 457 -6.98 -17.00 15.68
N LEU A 458 -5.79 -16.84 15.10
CA LEU A 458 -5.37 -17.52 13.89
C LEU A 458 -5.19 -19.02 14.12
N ASP A 459 -4.53 -19.43 15.21
CA ASP A 459 -4.35 -20.84 15.62
C ASP A 459 -5.71 -21.54 15.82
N ASN A 460 -6.67 -20.84 16.44
CA ASN A 460 -8.05 -21.32 16.60
C ASN A 460 -8.78 -21.44 15.25
N LEU A 461 -8.63 -20.47 14.34
CA LEU A 461 -9.25 -20.53 13.01
C LEU A 461 -8.62 -21.61 12.11
N LEU A 462 -7.32 -21.87 12.24
CA LEU A 462 -6.63 -22.95 11.51
C LEU A 462 -7.07 -24.33 12.00
N SER A 463 -7.20 -24.51 13.32
CA SER A 463 -7.71 -25.77 13.89
C SER A 463 -9.21 -25.99 13.63
N GLU A 464 -10.03 -24.93 13.64
CA GLU A 464 -11.42 -24.97 13.16
C GLU A 464 -11.50 -25.34 11.68
N ASN A 465 -10.66 -24.73 10.82
CA ASN A 465 -10.62 -25.06 9.39
C ASN A 465 -10.21 -26.50 9.13
N HIS A 466 -9.23 -27.03 9.88
CA HIS A 466 -8.82 -28.43 9.80
C HIS A 466 -9.97 -29.37 10.20
N HIS A 467 -10.63 -29.11 11.33
CA HIS A 467 -11.79 -29.89 11.79
C HIS A 467 -12.97 -29.84 10.79
N LEU A 468 -13.22 -28.68 10.17
CA LEU A 468 -14.23 -28.55 9.10
C LEU A 468 -13.83 -29.33 7.83
N ARG A 469 -12.53 -29.35 7.47
CA ARG A 469 -12.01 -30.11 6.32
C ARG A 469 -12.13 -31.63 6.55
N ASP A 470 -11.87 -32.10 7.76
CA ASP A 470 -11.99 -33.50 8.15
C ASP A 470 -13.48 -33.91 8.21
N SER A 471 -14.34 -33.10 8.84
CA SER A 471 -15.79 -33.35 8.88
C SER A 471 -16.43 -33.34 7.48
N LEU A 472 -15.92 -32.50 6.57
CA LEU A 472 -16.31 -32.53 5.15
C LEU A 472 -15.81 -33.79 4.43
N ALA A 473 -14.63 -34.30 4.77
CA ALA A 473 -14.12 -35.57 4.24
C ALA A 473 -14.96 -36.76 4.73
N ASP A 474 -15.34 -36.79 6.00
CA ASP A 474 -16.26 -37.77 6.58
C ASP A 474 -17.63 -37.72 5.90
N LYS A 475 -18.23 -36.54 5.76
CA LYS A 475 -19.51 -36.38 5.03
C LYS A 475 -19.41 -36.76 3.56
N LYS A 476 -18.26 -36.54 2.92
CA LYS A 476 -17.99 -37.01 1.55
C LYS A 476 -17.82 -38.53 1.46
N ASN A 477 -17.44 -39.20 2.54
CA ASN A 477 -17.39 -40.66 2.60
C ASN A 477 -18.76 -41.26 2.94
N GLU A 478 -19.52 -40.63 3.84
CA GLU A 478 -20.93 -40.95 4.13
C GLU A 478 -21.79 -40.89 2.86
N VAL A 479 -21.66 -39.83 2.05
CA VAL A 479 -22.34 -39.72 0.75
C VAL A 479 -21.97 -40.88 -0.20
N LYS A 480 -20.70 -41.28 -0.30
CA LYS A 480 -20.31 -42.44 -1.14
C LYS A 480 -20.89 -43.76 -0.65
N CYS A 481 -21.01 -43.95 0.67
CA CYS A 481 -21.65 -45.13 1.24
C CYS A 481 -23.14 -45.15 0.87
N LEU A 482 -23.83 -44.01 0.98
CA LEU A 482 -25.23 -43.88 0.55
C LEU A 482 -25.40 -44.05 -0.97
N GLU A 483 -24.48 -43.53 -1.79
CA GLU A 483 -24.47 -43.79 -3.25
C GLU A 483 -24.33 -45.29 -3.56
N ALA A 484 -23.47 -46.02 -2.83
CA ALA A 484 -23.31 -47.46 -2.97
C ALA A 484 -24.55 -48.24 -2.50
N GLU A 485 -25.17 -47.86 -1.38
CA GLU A 485 -26.43 -48.44 -0.89
C GLU A 485 -27.59 -48.17 -1.86
N ILE A 486 -27.67 -46.99 -2.46
CA ILE A 486 -28.66 -46.65 -3.50
C ILE A 486 -28.44 -47.48 -4.77
N LEU A 487 -27.19 -47.70 -5.19
CA LEU A 487 -26.87 -48.55 -6.34
C LEU A 487 -27.22 -50.03 -6.09
N ASP A 488 -26.94 -50.56 -4.90
CA ASP A 488 -27.32 -51.90 -4.48
C ASP A 488 -28.85 -52.06 -4.37
N ALA A 489 -29.56 -51.08 -3.81
CA ALA A 489 -31.01 -51.04 -3.76
C ALA A 489 -31.64 -50.95 -5.17
N ALA A 490 -31.06 -50.15 -6.07
CA ALA A 490 -31.51 -50.05 -7.46
C ALA A 490 -31.28 -51.35 -8.25
N ALA A 491 -30.15 -52.03 -8.03
CA ALA A 491 -29.90 -53.36 -8.61
C ALA A 491 -30.95 -54.36 -8.13
N LYS A 492 -31.19 -54.46 -6.82
CA LYS A 492 -32.22 -55.34 -6.22
C LYS A 492 -33.64 -55.01 -6.69
N LEU A 493 -33.95 -53.73 -6.90
CA LEU A 493 -35.22 -53.32 -7.50
C LEU A 493 -35.35 -53.81 -8.94
N SER A 494 -34.29 -53.72 -9.75
CA SER A 494 -34.29 -54.23 -11.13
C SER A 494 -34.42 -55.76 -11.19
N GLU A 495 -33.80 -56.50 -10.27
CA GLU A 495 -33.98 -57.95 -10.11
C GLU A 495 -35.43 -58.28 -9.72
N HIS A 496 -36.04 -57.51 -8.80
CA HIS A 496 -37.45 -57.68 -8.43
C HIS A 496 -38.39 -57.40 -9.61
N THR A 497 -38.18 -56.32 -10.37
CA THR A 497 -39.00 -56.01 -11.55
C THR A 497 -38.88 -57.10 -12.62
N LEU A 498 -37.69 -57.66 -12.84
CA LEU A 498 -37.49 -58.79 -13.75
C LEU A 498 -38.17 -60.06 -13.22
N ALA A 499 -38.12 -60.34 -11.92
CA ALA A 499 -38.83 -61.47 -11.31
C ALA A 499 -40.35 -61.30 -11.39
N GLU A 500 -40.85 -60.08 -11.23
CA GLU A 500 -42.27 -59.72 -11.35
C GLU A 500 -42.78 -59.86 -12.79
N GLU A 501 -42.03 -59.41 -13.79
CA GLU A 501 -42.34 -59.63 -15.22
C GLU A 501 -42.39 -61.14 -15.56
N ASN A 502 -41.43 -61.93 -15.04
CA ASN A 502 -41.44 -63.38 -15.22
C ASN A 502 -42.63 -64.06 -14.51
N MET A 503 -43.05 -63.58 -13.33
CA MET A 503 -44.25 -64.09 -12.64
C MET A 503 -45.54 -63.69 -13.36
N LEU A 504 -45.65 -62.47 -13.87
CA LEU A 504 -46.79 -62.03 -14.70
C LEU A 504 -46.93 -62.90 -15.95
N LYS A 505 -45.82 -63.17 -16.64
CA LYS A 505 -45.77 -64.06 -17.81
C LYS A 505 -46.13 -65.50 -17.47
N LEU A 506 -45.73 -66.00 -16.29
CA LEU A 506 -46.15 -67.32 -15.80
C LEU A 506 -47.66 -67.36 -15.51
N VAL A 507 -48.23 -66.30 -14.91
CA VAL A 507 -49.68 -66.18 -14.68
C VAL A 507 -50.46 -66.12 -15.99
N GLU A 508 -49.96 -65.42 -17.01
CA GLU A 508 -50.57 -65.38 -18.34
C GLU A 508 -50.57 -66.77 -19.02
N ASN A 509 -49.43 -67.48 -18.98
CA ASN A 509 -49.33 -68.86 -19.49
C ASN A 509 -50.23 -69.85 -18.73
N LEU A 510 -50.33 -69.74 -17.39
CA LEU A 510 -51.21 -70.58 -16.58
C LEU A 510 -52.69 -70.27 -16.86
N LYS A 511 -53.02 -69.00 -17.11
CA LYS A 511 -54.36 -68.59 -17.52
C LYS A 511 -54.74 -69.18 -18.88
N SER A 512 -53.87 -69.10 -19.89
CA SER A 512 -54.17 -69.71 -21.19
C SER A 512 -54.31 -71.23 -21.10
N ALA A 513 -53.45 -71.91 -20.34
CA ALA A 513 -53.55 -73.35 -20.11
C ALA A 513 -54.85 -73.75 -19.36
N MET A 514 -55.34 -72.90 -18.45
CA MET A 514 -56.64 -73.09 -17.79
C MET A 514 -57.80 -72.87 -18.76
N GLU A 515 -57.74 -71.84 -19.62
CA GLU A 515 -58.77 -71.58 -20.64
C GLU A 515 -58.83 -72.73 -21.66
N ASP A 516 -57.68 -73.22 -22.14
CA ASP A 516 -57.55 -74.41 -23.00
C ASP A 516 -58.15 -75.67 -22.32
N SER A 517 -57.81 -75.92 -21.05
CA SER A 517 -58.32 -77.08 -20.30
C SER A 517 -59.83 -77.00 -20.04
N CYS A 518 -60.38 -75.80 -19.82
CA CYS A 518 -61.84 -75.60 -19.73
C CYS A 518 -62.53 -75.86 -21.08
N ILE A 519 -61.90 -75.51 -22.21
CA ILE A 519 -62.40 -75.82 -23.56
C ILE A 519 -62.36 -77.33 -23.81
N GLU A 520 -61.25 -78.00 -23.49
CA GLU A 520 -61.10 -79.46 -23.61
C GLU A 520 -62.15 -80.20 -22.75
N ALA A 521 -62.32 -79.80 -21.49
CA ALA A 521 -63.34 -80.36 -20.60
C ALA A 521 -64.75 -80.20 -21.20
N SER A 522 -65.09 -79.01 -21.69
CA SER A 522 -66.40 -78.71 -22.31
C SER A 522 -66.65 -79.56 -23.57
N LEU A 523 -65.63 -79.72 -24.41
CA LEU A 523 -65.69 -80.58 -25.60
C LEU A 523 -65.86 -82.06 -25.22
N SER A 524 -65.14 -82.52 -24.20
CA SER A 524 -65.25 -83.90 -23.70
C SER A 524 -66.66 -84.18 -23.14
N GLU A 525 -67.24 -83.24 -22.39
CA GLU A 525 -68.60 -83.35 -21.85
C GLU A 525 -69.64 -83.48 -22.96
N GLU A 526 -69.53 -82.67 -24.03
CA GLU A 526 -70.46 -82.74 -25.15
C GLU A 526 -70.27 -84.01 -26.00
N VAL A 527 -69.04 -84.51 -26.15
CA VAL A 527 -68.76 -85.84 -26.74
C VAL A 527 -69.41 -86.96 -25.91
N TYR A 528 -69.29 -86.93 -24.58
CA TYR A 528 -69.95 -87.91 -23.70
C TYR A 528 -71.50 -87.81 -23.78
N LYS A 529 -72.07 -86.60 -23.85
CA LYS A 529 -73.52 -86.41 -24.09
C LYS A 529 -73.96 -86.97 -25.43
N CYS A 530 -73.18 -86.79 -26.50
CA CYS A 530 -73.46 -87.37 -27.81
C CYS A 530 -73.47 -88.90 -27.74
N ALA A 531 -72.44 -89.52 -27.17
CA ALA A 531 -72.35 -90.97 -27.01
C ALA A 531 -73.49 -91.55 -26.16
N LEU A 532 -73.87 -90.87 -25.06
CA LEU A 532 -75.01 -91.27 -24.23
C LEU A 532 -76.36 -91.14 -24.97
N ARG A 533 -76.53 -90.07 -25.77
CA ARG A 533 -77.74 -89.85 -26.58
C ARG A 533 -77.90 -90.93 -27.66
N GLU A 534 -76.80 -91.33 -28.29
CA GLU A 534 -76.77 -92.40 -29.29
C GLU A 534 -77.03 -93.79 -28.67
N GLN A 535 -76.40 -94.11 -27.54
CA GLN A 535 -76.71 -95.35 -26.79
C GLN A 535 -78.17 -95.41 -26.32
N LEU A 536 -78.75 -94.28 -25.89
CA LEU A 536 -80.17 -94.23 -25.50
C LEU A 536 -81.08 -94.47 -26.70
N ALA A 537 -80.82 -93.81 -27.84
CA ALA A 537 -81.59 -94.03 -29.06
C ALA A 537 -81.54 -95.51 -29.51
N GLN A 538 -80.36 -96.13 -29.50
CA GLN A 538 -80.21 -97.55 -29.84
C GLN A 538 -80.93 -98.48 -28.84
N ARG A 539 -80.92 -98.16 -27.55
CA ARG A 539 -81.60 -98.96 -26.51
C ARG A 539 -83.13 -98.84 -26.59
N CYS A 540 -83.67 -97.70 -27.03
CA CYS A 540 -85.10 -97.54 -27.29
C CYS A 540 -85.57 -98.49 -28.41
N CYS A 541 -84.88 -98.53 -29.56
CA CYS A 541 -85.25 -99.41 -30.68
C CYS A 541 -85.33 -100.89 -30.27
N VAL A 542 -84.35 -101.38 -29.51
CA VAL A 542 -84.34 -102.77 -29.00
C VAL A 542 -85.49 -103.04 -28.01
N SER A 543 -85.95 -102.02 -27.28
CA SER A 543 -87.12 -102.15 -26.40
C SER A 543 -88.44 -102.22 -27.16
N GLU A 544 -88.55 -101.57 -28.31
CA GLU A 544 -89.75 -101.58 -29.14
C GLU A 544 -89.91 -102.94 -29.85
N ASP A 545 -88.83 -103.47 -30.43
CA ASP A 545 -88.80 -104.83 -31.01
C ASP A 545 -89.16 -105.90 -29.98
N SER A 546 -88.65 -105.81 -28.74
CA SER A 546 -88.93 -106.81 -27.70
C SER A 546 -90.38 -106.79 -27.19
N ASN A 547 -91.03 -105.62 -27.17
CA ASN A 547 -92.45 -105.50 -26.85
C ASN A 547 -93.36 -106.04 -27.98
N MET A 548 -92.97 -105.89 -29.24
CA MET A 548 -93.69 -106.55 -30.34
C MET A 548 -93.59 -108.08 -30.26
N SER A 549 -92.44 -108.61 -29.80
CA SER A 549 -92.25 -110.05 -29.62
C SER A 549 -93.04 -110.63 -28.43
N SER A 550 -93.24 -109.88 -27.35
CA SER A 550 -94.01 -110.37 -26.19
C SER A 550 -95.51 -110.47 -26.50
N LEU A 551 -96.09 -109.46 -27.14
CA LEU A 551 -97.50 -109.44 -27.57
C LEU A 551 -97.83 -110.63 -28.49
N LEU A 552 -96.98 -110.90 -29.48
CA LEU A 552 -97.11 -112.06 -30.38
C LEU A 552 -97.05 -113.41 -29.63
N THR A 553 -96.35 -113.46 -28.50
CA THR A 553 -96.23 -114.69 -27.69
C THR A 553 -97.48 -114.89 -26.82
N GLU A 554 -98.05 -113.82 -26.26
CA GLU A 554 -99.27 -113.85 -25.46
C GLU A 554 -100.50 -114.27 -26.30
N GLU A 555 -100.60 -113.77 -27.53
CA GLU A 555 -101.68 -114.12 -28.47
C GLU A 555 -101.68 -115.63 -28.83
N ILE A 556 -100.51 -116.26 -28.91
CA ILE A 556 -100.38 -117.72 -29.13
C ILE A 556 -100.89 -118.52 -27.92
N TYR A 557 -100.70 -118.03 -26.69
CA TYR A 557 -101.13 -118.74 -25.49
C TYR A 557 -102.65 -118.73 -25.28
N ASP A 558 -103.37 -117.67 -25.65
CA ASP A 558 -104.85 -117.63 -25.59
C ASP A 558 -105.49 -118.65 -26.54
N ILE A 559 -104.90 -118.84 -27.74
CA ILE A 559 -105.35 -119.85 -28.71
C ILE A 559 -105.26 -121.27 -28.10
N ILE A 560 -104.13 -121.61 -27.49
CA ILE A 560 -103.90 -122.92 -26.86
C ILE A 560 -104.88 -123.16 -25.70
N LEU A 561 -105.15 -122.14 -24.88
CA LEU A 561 -106.08 -122.24 -23.76
C LEU A 561 -107.53 -122.44 -24.20
N ARG A 562 -107.96 -121.80 -25.29
CA ARG A 562 -109.30 -122.03 -25.88
C ARG A 562 -109.47 -123.44 -26.40
N GLU A 563 -108.46 -123.98 -27.08
CA GLU A 563 -108.55 -125.32 -27.66
C GLU A 563 -108.57 -126.43 -26.59
N ALA A 564 -107.84 -126.24 -25.48
CA ALA A 564 -107.90 -127.15 -24.34
C ALA A 564 -109.32 -127.27 -23.73
N VAL A 565 -110.03 -126.15 -23.52
CA VAL A 565 -111.37 -126.13 -22.88
C VAL A 565 -112.39 -126.93 -23.68
N ASN A 566 -112.34 -126.87 -25.02
CA ASN A 566 -113.27 -127.60 -25.90
C ASN A 566 -113.14 -129.13 -25.81
N THR A 567 -112.06 -129.68 -25.24
CA THR A 567 -111.85 -131.13 -25.12
C THR A 567 -112.48 -131.75 -23.86
N ALA A 568 -112.86 -130.93 -22.86
CA ALA A 568 -113.32 -131.42 -21.55
C ALA A 568 -114.81 -131.84 -21.49
N GLU A 569 -115.65 -131.42 -22.46
CA GLU A 569 -117.10 -131.50 -22.34
C GLU A 569 -117.74 -132.88 -22.64
N ASN A 570 -117.01 -133.80 -23.28
CA ASN A 570 -117.58 -135.00 -23.92
C ASN A 570 -117.40 -136.34 -23.18
N ALA A 571 -117.03 -136.34 -21.90
CA ALA A 571 -116.71 -137.56 -21.13
C ALA A 571 -117.59 -137.75 -19.87
N ASN A 572 -118.90 -137.97 -20.05
CA ASN A 572 -119.82 -138.17 -18.91
C ASN A 572 -120.83 -139.33 -19.13
N ARG A 573 -120.55 -140.49 -18.52
CA ARG A 573 -121.54 -141.52 -18.12
C ARG A 573 -120.88 -142.72 -17.40
N HIS A 574 -121.19 -142.89 -16.12
CA HIS A 574 -121.74 -144.11 -15.47
C HIS A 574 -121.32 -144.21 -13.97
N LYS A 575 -122.22 -144.78 -13.16
CA LYS A 575 -122.02 -145.11 -11.73
C LYS A 575 -121.89 -146.64 -11.56
N VAL A 576 -121.00 -147.09 -10.69
CA VAL A 576 -121.19 -148.20 -9.72
C VAL A 576 -120.39 -147.83 -8.46
N GLU A 577 -120.80 -148.32 -7.28
CA GLU A 577 -120.10 -148.14 -6.00
C GLU A 577 -118.96 -149.14 -5.80
N ASP A 578 -117.85 -148.74 -5.14
CA ASP A 578 -116.91 -149.67 -4.48
C ASP A 578 -116.08 -148.92 -3.41
N SER A 579 -116.44 -149.10 -2.13
CA SER A 579 -115.96 -148.26 -1.01
C SER A 579 -114.50 -148.51 -0.58
N ASP A 580 -113.88 -149.59 -1.02
CA ASP A 580 -112.49 -149.93 -0.66
C ASP A 580 -111.46 -149.27 -1.60
N ILE A 581 -111.86 -148.94 -2.83
CA ILE A 581 -111.01 -148.18 -3.78
C ILE A 581 -110.83 -146.74 -3.27
N GLU A 582 -111.85 -146.15 -2.63
CA GLU A 582 -111.78 -144.82 -2.02
C GLU A 582 -110.71 -144.75 -0.92
N SER A 583 -110.54 -145.82 -0.13
CA SER A 583 -109.50 -145.88 0.91
C SER A 583 -108.08 -145.87 0.33
N LEU A 584 -107.82 -146.66 -0.73
CA LEU A 584 -106.53 -146.66 -1.43
C LEU A 584 -106.25 -145.33 -2.13
N ILE A 585 -107.25 -144.74 -2.80
CA ILE A 585 -107.13 -143.43 -3.44
C ILE A 585 -106.87 -142.34 -2.39
N VAL A 586 -107.52 -142.37 -1.23
CA VAL A 586 -107.25 -141.42 -0.12
C VAL A 586 -105.85 -141.63 0.47
N GLN A 587 -105.35 -142.86 0.56
CA GLN A 587 -103.99 -143.14 1.02
C GLN A 587 -102.93 -142.65 0.03
N ASP A 588 -103.10 -142.93 -1.27
CA ASP A 588 -102.18 -142.47 -2.32
C ASP A 588 -102.24 -140.95 -2.52
N LEU A 589 -103.43 -140.33 -2.44
CA LEU A 589 -103.57 -138.87 -2.39
C LEU A 589 -102.90 -138.28 -1.15
N SER A 590 -103.02 -138.91 0.02
CA SER A 590 -102.34 -138.46 1.24
C SER A 590 -100.81 -138.55 1.08
N GLY A 591 -100.31 -139.62 0.47
CA GLY A 591 -98.90 -139.76 0.11
C GLY A 591 -98.42 -138.70 -0.90
N LEU A 592 -99.22 -138.41 -1.92
CA LEU A 592 -98.94 -137.39 -2.93
C LEU A 592 -98.95 -135.98 -2.32
N ILE A 593 -99.94 -135.66 -1.48
CA ILE A 593 -100.08 -134.39 -0.77
C ILE A 593 -98.90 -134.19 0.19
N LEU A 594 -98.52 -135.21 0.97
CA LEU A 594 -97.33 -135.15 1.83
C LEU A 594 -96.05 -134.97 1.01
N THR A 595 -95.92 -135.67 -0.11
CA THR A 595 -94.76 -135.56 -1.00
C THR A 595 -94.64 -134.16 -1.62
N GLU A 596 -95.75 -133.58 -2.08
CA GLU A 596 -95.74 -132.23 -2.66
C GLU A 596 -95.63 -131.14 -1.59
N ALA A 597 -96.19 -131.33 -0.40
CA ALA A 597 -95.97 -130.45 0.75
C ALA A 597 -94.50 -130.44 1.21
N VAL A 598 -93.81 -131.60 1.19
CA VAL A 598 -92.37 -131.69 1.48
C VAL A 598 -91.54 -131.00 0.39
N LYS A 599 -91.89 -131.15 -0.89
CA LYS A 599 -91.25 -130.39 -1.97
C LYS A 599 -91.51 -128.88 -1.83
N ASP A 600 -92.72 -128.47 -1.45
CA ASP A 600 -93.08 -127.06 -1.30
C ASP A 600 -92.37 -126.39 -0.11
N ALA A 601 -92.26 -127.12 1.01
CA ALA A 601 -91.41 -126.73 2.12
C ALA A 601 -89.93 -126.68 1.70
N GLY A 602 -89.46 -127.60 0.85
CA GLY A 602 -88.12 -127.60 0.28
C GLY A 602 -87.85 -126.41 -0.65
N ARG A 603 -88.83 -126.02 -1.49
CA ARG A 603 -88.78 -124.81 -2.31
C ARG A 603 -88.66 -123.57 -1.42
N LYS A 604 -89.60 -123.37 -0.49
CA LYS A 604 -89.59 -122.26 0.48
C LYS A 604 -88.32 -122.19 1.32
N LEU A 605 -87.75 -123.33 1.71
CA LEU A 605 -86.48 -123.36 2.44
C LEU A 605 -85.29 -122.90 1.59
N ASN A 606 -85.26 -123.27 0.30
CA ASN A 606 -84.26 -122.77 -0.65
C ASN A 606 -84.47 -121.28 -0.93
N ASP A 607 -85.71 -120.83 -1.13
CA ASP A 607 -86.06 -119.42 -1.38
C ASP A 607 -85.59 -118.55 -0.20
N LEU A 608 -85.93 -118.94 1.05
CA LEU A 608 -85.46 -118.29 2.28
C LEU A 608 -83.94 -118.37 2.44
N SER A 609 -83.30 -119.48 2.07
CA SER A 609 -81.84 -119.60 2.10
C SER A 609 -81.16 -118.65 1.12
N GLN A 610 -81.78 -118.39 -0.04
CA GLN A 610 -81.27 -117.47 -1.05
C GLN A 610 -81.57 -116.01 -0.68
N GLU A 611 -82.72 -115.72 -0.08
CA GLU A 611 -83.05 -114.41 0.52
C GLU A 611 -82.05 -114.04 1.62
N VAL A 612 -81.71 -114.96 2.54
CA VAL A 612 -80.70 -114.75 3.60
C VAL A 612 -79.29 -114.52 3.02
N LEU A 613 -78.95 -115.15 1.89
CA LEU A 613 -77.69 -114.87 1.20
C LEU A 613 -77.68 -113.47 0.57
N ILE A 614 -78.79 -113.04 -0.05
CA ILE A 614 -78.93 -111.71 -0.65
C ILE A 614 -78.92 -110.61 0.42
N ASP A 615 -79.66 -110.77 1.51
CA ASP A 615 -79.65 -109.85 2.66
C ASP A 615 -78.24 -109.74 3.27
N LYS A 616 -77.51 -110.86 3.38
CA LYS A 616 -76.11 -110.85 3.83
C LYS A 616 -75.19 -110.08 2.88
N GLU A 617 -75.33 -110.28 1.56
CA GLU A 617 -74.53 -109.58 0.55
C GLU A 617 -74.80 -108.06 0.58
N ILE A 618 -76.07 -107.67 0.67
CA ILE A 618 -76.51 -106.27 0.80
C ILE A 618 -75.95 -105.64 2.10
N ARG A 619 -75.98 -106.35 3.23
CA ARG A 619 -75.36 -105.88 4.48
C ARG A 619 -73.85 -105.68 4.35
N ILE A 620 -73.15 -106.54 3.61
CA ILE A 620 -71.71 -106.40 3.36
C ILE A 620 -71.45 -105.18 2.47
N SER A 621 -72.22 -104.99 1.39
CA SER A 621 -72.11 -103.81 0.51
C SER A 621 -72.36 -102.51 1.27
N LEU A 622 -73.43 -102.42 2.06
CA LEU A 622 -73.74 -101.23 2.87
C LEU A 622 -72.71 -100.97 3.98
N ALA A 623 -72.12 -102.02 4.56
CA ALA A 623 -71.05 -101.87 5.55
C ALA A 623 -69.74 -101.37 4.90
N MET A 624 -69.45 -101.77 3.66
CA MET A 624 -68.33 -101.24 2.88
C MET A 624 -68.55 -99.77 2.50
N GLU A 625 -69.73 -99.41 1.99
CA GLU A 625 -70.08 -98.02 1.65
C GLU A 625 -70.00 -97.11 2.89
N ALA A 626 -70.53 -97.55 4.03
CA ALA A 626 -70.44 -96.81 5.29
C ALA A 626 -68.99 -96.59 5.75
N LEU A 627 -68.11 -97.59 5.57
CA LEU A 627 -66.68 -97.47 5.91
C LEU A 627 -65.93 -96.55 4.94
N GLU A 628 -66.26 -96.59 3.65
CA GLU A 628 -65.71 -95.66 2.65
C GLU A 628 -66.09 -94.21 2.99
N LYS A 629 -67.37 -93.96 3.31
CA LYS A 629 -67.87 -92.65 3.75
C LYS A 629 -67.29 -92.20 5.10
N GLU A 630 -66.99 -93.12 6.02
CA GLU A 630 -66.26 -92.77 7.25
C GLU A 630 -64.83 -92.30 6.94
N ASN A 631 -64.13 -92.96 6.01
CA ASN A 631 -62.77 -92.57 5.61
C ASN A 631 -62.75 -91.23 4.84
N GLU A 632 -63.72 -90.98 3.95
CA GLU A 632 -63.92 -89.65 3.32
C GLU A 632 -64.10 -88.55 4.37
N LEU A 633 -65.00 -88.77 5.34
CA LEU A 633 -65.24 -87.80 6.42
C LEU A 633 -64.00 -87.59 7.31
N ARG A 634 -63.20 -88.63 7.55
CA ARG A 634 -61.95 -88.53 8.31
C ARG A 634 -60.93 -87.64 7.60
N LEU A 635 -60.72 -87.84 6.30
CA LEU A 635 -59.83 -87.00 5.48
C LEU A 635 -60.30 -85.54 5.44
N LEU A 636 -61.61 -85.30 5.29
CA LEU A 636 -62.19 -83.95 5.34
C LEU A 636 -62.04 -83.28 6.71
N VAL A 637 -62.02 -84.04 7.81
CA VAL A 637 -61.71 -83.51 9.15
C VAL A 637 -60.23 -83.14 9.26
N GLU A 638 -59.32 -84.00 8.81
CA GLU A 638 -57.87 -83.73 8.81
C GLU A 638 -57.50 -82.50 7.97
N GLU A 639 -58.09 -82.36 6.77
CA GLU A 639 -57.91 -81.18 5.92
C GLU A 639 -58.45 -79.90 6.58
N LYS A 640 -59.65 -79.98 7.18
CA LYS A 640 -60.25 -78.87 7.93
C LYS A 640 -59.44 -78.46 9.16
N GLU A 641 -58.70 -79.38 9.78
CA GLU A 641 -57.79 -79.05 10.88
C GLU A 641 -56.47 -78.42 10.39
N LYS A 642 -55.91 -78.88 9.26
CA LYS A 642 -54.78 -78.20 8.59
C LYS A 642 -55.14 -76.76 8.21
N LEU A 643 -56.27 -76.55 7.53
CA LEU A 643 -56.76 -75.22 7.15
C LEU A 643 -57.02 -74.32 8.37
N ARG A 644 -57.49 -74.87 9.50
CA ARG A 644 -57.64 -74.12 10.76
C ARG A 644 -56.30 -73.67 11.32
N GLN A 645 -55.26 -74.51 11.25
CA GLN A 645 -53.92 -74.18 11.69
C GLN A 645 -53.30 -73.10 10.79
N GLU A 646 -53.41 -73.23 9.47
CA GLU A 646 -52.95 -72.22 8.51
C GLU A 646 -53.64 -70.86 8.73
N ILE A 647 -54.95 -70.84 9.01
CA ILE A 647 -55.69 -69.62 9.37
C ILE A 647 -55.19 -69.00 10.68
N LEU A 648 -54.80 -69.82 11.67
CA LEU A 648 -54.22 -69.34 12.92
C LEU A 648 -52.82 -68.73 12.68
N ASP A 649 -51.98 -69.40 11.90
CA ASP A 649 -50.62 -68.97 11.59
C ASP A 649 -50.64 -67.68 10.75
N MET A 650 -51.45 -67.62 9.69
CA MET A 650 -51.71 -66.39 8.93
C MET A 650 -52.20 -65.24 9.83
N ARG A 651 -53.08 -65.50 10.79
CA ARG A 651 -53.52 -64.49 11.77
C ARG A 651 -52.39 -64.00 12.68
N THR A 652 -51.41 -64.83 13.02
CA THR A 652 -50.22 -64.36 13.76
C THR A 652 -49.28 -63.54 12.87
N ALA A 653 -49.06 -63.97 11.63
CA ALA A 653 -48.24 -63.25 10.65
C ALA A 653 -48.82 -61.87 10.30
N ILE A 654 -50.14 -61.76 10.14
CA ILE A 654 -50.84 -60.47 9.96
C ILE A 654 -50.58 -59.56 11.17
N LYS A 655 -50.77 -60.05 12.41
CA LYS A 655 -50.50 -59.27 13.63
C LYS A 655 -49.03 -58.84 13.79
N GLN A 656 -48.09 -59.58 13.21
CA GLN A 656 -46.68 -59.17 13.15
C GLN A 656 -46.47 -58.08 12.09
N LYS A 657 -47.05 -58.23 10.88
CA LYS A 657 -47.01 -57.20 9.83
C LYS A 657 -47.69 -55.90 10.25
N GLU A 658 -48.82 -55.95 10.97
CA GLU A 658 -49.48 -54.77 11.56
C GLU A 658 -48.55 -54.01 12.53
N LYS A 659 -47.82 -54.73 13.40
CA LYS A 659 -46.84 -54.12 14.32
C LYS A 659 -45.66 -53.49 13.56
N LEU A 660 -45.15 -54.15 12.53
CA LEU A 660 -44.08 -53.61 11.68
C LEU A 660 -44.56 -52.37 10.93
N ALA A 661 -45.77 -52.38 10.36
CA ALA A 661 -46.37 -51.23 9.68
C ALA A 661 -46.58 -50.03 10.62
N MET A 662 -47.06 -50.26 11.85
CA MET A 662 -47.13 -49.22 12.88
C MET A 662 -45.75 -48.66 13.25
N GLY A 663 -44.73 -49.53 13.40
CA GLY A 663 -43.35 -49.10 13.65
C GLY A 663 -42.79 -48.23 12.52
N LEU A 664 -42.95 -48.67 11.26
CA LEU A 664 -42.55 -47.90 10.07
C LEU A 664 -43.29 -46.56 9.98
N SER A 665 -44.60 -46.53 10.26
CA SER A 665 -45.38 -45.29 10.25
C SER A 665 -44.92 -44.29 11.32
N ILE A 666 -44.45 -44.76 12.49
CA ILE A 666 -43.90 -43.90 13.55
C ILE A 666 -42.53 -43.35 13.12
N SER A 667 -41.65 -44.21 12.57
CA SER A 667 -40.34 -43.78 12.06
C SER A 667 -40.48 -42.75 10.94
N LEU A 668 -41.34 -43.00 9.95
CA LEU A 668 -41.59 -42.09 8.82
C LEU A 668 -42.22 -40.76 9.28
N SER A 669 -43.09 -40.79 10.30
CA SER A 669 -43.62 -39.55 10.90
C SER A 669 -42.52 -38.72 11.57
N LYS A 670 -41.55 -39.37 12.23
CA LYS A 670 -40.41 -38.70 12.87
C LYS A 670 -39.41 -38.15 11.85
N GLU A 671 -39.10 -38.93 10.81
CA GLU A 671 -38.25 -38.51 9.70
C GLU A 671 -38.83 -37.27 8.99
N ARG A 672 -40.15 -37.27 8.74
CA ARG A 672 -40.86 -36.12 8.21
C ARG A 672 -40.77 -34.88 9.11
N GLU A 673 -40.90 -35.04 10.43
CA GLU A 673 -40.74 -33.94 11.38
C GLU A 673 -39.32 -33.35 11.35
N GLN A 674 -38.30 -34.22 11.25
CA GLN A 674 -36.91 -33.80 11.08
C GLN A 674 -36.68 -33.08 9.73
N PHE A 675 -37.30 -33.54 8.65
CA PHE A 675 -37.24 -32.87 7.35
C PHE A 675 -37.94 -31.49 7.37
N GLU A 676 -39.09 -31.37 8.05
CA GLU A 676 -39.75 -30.07 8.24
C GLU A 676 -38.94 -29.11 9.13
N LEU A 677 -38.15 -29.60 10.09
CA LEU A 677 -37.19 -28.78 10.85
C LEU A 677 -36.03 -28.31 9.96
N ALA A 678 -35.39 -29.22 9.23
CA ALA A 678 -34.29 -28.90 8.32
C ALA A 678 -34.71 -27.88 7.23
N LEU A 679 -35.95 -27.96 6.73
CA LEU A 679 -36.49 -26.96 5.80
C LEU A 679 -36.65 -25.56 6.44
N ARG A 680 -37.01 -25.47 7.73
CA ARG A 680 -37.09 -24.18 8.45
C ARG A 680 -35.71 -23.59 8.68
N GLU A 681 -34.74 -24.42 9.08
CA GLU A 681 -33.34 -24.03 9.26
C GLU A 681 -32.72 -23.55 7.93
N LEU A 682 -32.95 -24.27 6.83
CA LEU A 682 -32.53 -23.86 5.49
C LEU A 682 -33.22 -22.55 5.04
N GLY A 683 -34.46 -22.30 5.47
CA GLY A 683 -35.15 -21.02 5.29
C GLY A 683 -34.45 -19.86 6.01
N ILE A 684 -34.09 -20.05 7.29
CA ILE A 684 -33.36 -19.06 8.10
C ILE A 684 -31.96 -18.79 7.53
N LEU A 685 -31.24 -19.84 7.15
CA LEU A 685 -29.91 -19.73 6.53
C LEU A 685 -29.97 -19.01 5.18
N ARG A 686 -31.01 -19.25 4.37
CA ARG A 686 -31.25 -18.51 3.12
C ARG A 686 -31.51 -17.03 3.38
N GLU A 687 -32.34 -16.70 4.36
CA GLU A 687 -32.60 -15.29 4.71
C GLU A 687 -31.33 -14.60 5.23
N HIS A 688 -30.53 -15.27 6.06
CA HIS A 688 -29.22 -14.77 6.50
C HIS A 688 -28.29 -14.52 5.31
N SER A 689 -28.21 -15.47 4.37
CA SER A 689 -27.42 -15.33 3.15
C SER A 689 -27.86 -14.13 2.31
N SER A 690 -29.17 -13.93 2.10
CA SER A 690 -29.70 -12.76 1.37
C SER A 690 -29.44 -11.42 2.09
N ARG A 691 -29.53 -11.38 3.42
CA ARG A 691 -29.17 -10.19 4.22
C ARG A 691 -27.67 -9.87 4.07
N GLN A 692 -26.82 -10.90 4.10
CA GLN A 692 -25.36 -10.76 3.96
C GLN A 692 -24.95 -10.35 2.54
N GLU A 693 -25.61 -10.89 1.51
CA GLU A 693 -25.46 -10.46 0.11
C GLU A 693 -25.85 -8.99 -0.08
N THR A 694 -26.92 -8.53 0.59
CA THR A 694 -27.35 -7.12 0.59
C THR A 694 -26.28 -6.21 1.21
N LEU A 695 -25.71 -6.60 2.36
CA LEU A 695 -24.63 -5.85 3.02
C LEU A 695 -23.34 -5.81 2.19
N VAL A 696 -23.00 -6.89 1.50
CA VAL A 696 -21.87 -6.91 0.55
C VAL A 696 -22.13 -5.99 -0.65
N ALA A 697 -23.36 -5.97 -1.18
CA ALA A 697 -23.73 -5.04 -2.26
C ALA A 697 -23.73 -3.57 -1.82
N GLU A 698 -24.02 -3.28 -0.55
CA GLU A 698 -23.94 -1.94 0.03
C GLU A 698 -22.48 -1.52 0.25
N SER A 699 -21.66 -2.36 0.91
CA SER A 699 -20.23 -2.09 1.12
C SER A 699 -19.45 -1.94 -0.18
N ASN A 700 -19.79 -2.69 -1.24
CA ASN A 700 -19.19 -2.52 -2.57
C ASN A 700 -19.55 -1.16 -3.21
N ARG A 701 -20.72 -0.58 -2.91
CA ARG A 701 -21.06 0.79 -3.36
C ARG A 701 -20.24 1.84 -2.61
N GLU A 702 -20.09 1.69 -1.29
CA GLU A 702 -19.23 2.56 -0.47
C GLU A 702 -17.77 2.51 -0.94
N LEU A 703 -17.27 1.31 -1.24
CA LEU A 703 -15.91 1.12 -1.77
C LEU A 703 -15.72 1.83 -3.11
N GLU A 704 -16.67 1.74 -4.04
CA GLU A 704 -16.55 2.41 -5.34
C GLU A 704 -16.73 3.94 -5.23
N THR A 705 -17.52 4.47 -4.27
CA THR A 705 -17.55 5.92 -4.00
C THR A 705 -16.24 6.42 -3.39
N LEU A 706 -15.65 5.69 -2.43
CA LEU A 706 -14.32 5.97 -1.89
C LEU A 706 -13.24 5.91 -2.97
N ARG A 707 -13.32 4.94 -3.89
CA ARG A 707 -12.42 4.81 -5.05
C ARG A 707 -12.53 6.01 -5.99
N SER A 708 -13.75 6.48 -6.25
CA SER A 708 -13.97 7.70 -7.05
C SER A 708 -13.37 8.93 -6.36
N GLN A 709 -13.59 9.10 -5.05
CA GLN A 709 -13.01 10.19 -4.26
C GLN A 709 -11.48 10.15 -4.26
N HIS A 710 -10.88 8.96 -4.11
CA HIS A 710 -9.43 8.78 -4.19
C HIS A 710 -8.87 9.12 -5.59
N ALA A 711 -9.59 8.73 -6.66
CA ALA A 711 -9.22 9.07 -8.03
C ALA A 711 -9.37 10.58 -8.34
N GLU A 712 -10.24 11.30 -7.63
CA GLU A 712 -10.36 12.75 -7.68
C GLU A 712 -9.25 13.44 -6.86
N ALA A 713 -8.97 12.95 -5.65
CA ALA A 713 -7.86 13.44 -4.82
C ALA A 713 -6.49 13.28 -5.51
N LEU A 714 -6.24 12.16 -6.21
CA LEU A 714 -5.03 11.97 -7.01
C LEU A 714 -4.90 13.00 -8.15
N LYS A 715 -6.00 13.39 -8.79
CA LYS A 715 -5.99 14.46 -9.81
C LYS A 715 -5.70 15.82 -9.18
N GLN A 716 -6.23 16.11 -8.00
CA GLN A 716 -5.92 17.36 -7.29
C GLN A 716 -4.45 17.41 -6.89
N ILE A 717 -3.88 16.34 -6.33
CA ILE A 717 -2.45 16.24 -6.00
C ILE A 717 -1.58 16.49 -7.23
N GLU A 718 -1.97 15.99 -8.41
CA GLU A 718 -1.25 16.23 -9.67
C GLU A 718 -1.35 17.70 -10.14
N VAL A 719 -2.49 18.37 -9.93
CA VAL A 719 -2.65 19.82 -10.17
C VAL A 719 -1.78 20.63 -9.22
N ASP A 720 -1.83 20.32 -7.92
CA ASP A 720 -1.04 20.98 -6.87
C ASP A 720 0.47 20.81 -7.13
N ARG A 721 0.89 19.62 -7.57
CA ARG A 721 2.28 19.31 -7.98
C ARG A 721 2.74 20.20 -9.14
N MET A 722 1.88 20.43 -10.12
CA MET A 722 2.17 21.32 -11.26
C MET A 722 2.21 22.80 -10.85
N GLU A 723 1.36 23.24 -9.90
CA GLU A 723 1.45 24.60 -9.34
C GLU A 723 2.73 24.79 -8.51
N ILE A 724 3.13 23.82 -7.70
CA ILE A 724 4.41 23.84 -6.97
C ILE A 724 5.60 23.95 -7.93
N GLN A 725 5.59 23.25 -9.07
CA GLN A 725 6.64 23.39 -10.09
C GLN A 725 6.68 24.79 -10.71
N ASN A 726 5.53 25.40 -11.00
CA ASN A 726 5.41 26.77 -11.49
C ASN A 726 5.90 27.81 -10.45
N LEU A 727 5.55 27.63 -9.17
CA LEU A 727 6.01 28.47 -8.07
C LEU A 727 7.52 28.37 -7.84
N ASN A 728 8.09 27.17 -7.91
CA ASN A 728 9.54 26.97 -7.82
C ASN A 728 10.27 27.63 -9.00
N GLN A 729 9.77 27.50 -10.24
CA GLN A 729 10.35 28.17 -11.41
C GLN A 729 10.36 29.71 -11.24
N LYS A 730 9.27 30.30 -10.74
CA LYS A 730 9.20 31.74 -10.42
C LYS A 730 10.14 32.13 -9.28
N LEU A 731 10.28 31.28 -8.27
CA LEU A 731 11.21 31.50 -7.16
C LEU A 731 12.66 31.52 -7.66
N ASP A 732 13.05 30.60 -8.54
CA ASP A 732 14.40 30.55 -9.09
C ASP A 732 14.70 31.73 -10.03
N GLN A 733 13.76 32.13 -10.87
CA GLN A 733 13.84 33.40 -11.62
C GLN A 733 14.02 34.61 -10.68
N THR A 734 13.29 34.62 -9.56
CA THR A 734 13.39 35.71 -8.55
C THR A 734 14.73 35.69 -7.82
N LYS A 735 15.30 34.50 -7.53
CA LYS A 735 16.67 34.37 -7.00
C LYS A 735 17.69 34.91 -7.98
N GLU A 736 17.59 34.59 -9.26
CA GLU A 736 18.53 35.05 -10.29
C GLU A 736 18.54 36.59 -10.39
N VAL A 737 17.36 37.20 -10.51
CA VAL A 737 17.20 38.68 -10.47
C VAL A 737 17.75 39.28 -9.17
N LEU A 738 17.50 38.64 -8.01
CA LEU A 738 18.04 39.10 -6.73
C LEU A 738 19.57 38.99 -6.66
N THR A 739 20.17 37.95 -7.24
CA THR A 739 21.63 37.82 -7.30
C THR A 739 22.26 38.88 -8.19
N GLU A 740 21.65 39.23 -9.33
CA GLU A 740 22.16 40.29 -10.19
C GLU A 740 22.06 41.66 -9.52
N ALA A 741 20.90 42.01 -8.94
CA ALA A 741 20.74 43.22 -8.14
C ALA A 741 21.69 43.28 -6.91
N ASN A 742 22.13 42.13 -6.39
CA ASN A 742 23.14 42.04 -5.34
C ASN A 742 24.56 42.34 -5.87
N LYS A 743 24.91 41.89 -7.09
CA LYS A 743 26.16 42.26 -7.79
C LYS A 743 26.17 43.75 -8.13
N GLU A 744 25.08 44.27 -8.71
CA GLU A 744 24.93 45.71 -9.02
C GLU A 744 25.14 46.55 -7.76
N ARG A 745 24.41 46.25 -6.67
CA ARG A 745 24.57 46.95 -5.38
C ARG A 745 25.99 46.82 -4.80
N HIS A 746 26.67 45.69 -4.98
CA HIS A 746 28.06 45.57 -4.55
C HIS A 746 29.00 46.46 -5.40
N SER A 747 28.82 46.52 -6.71
CA SER A 747 29.58 47.42 -7.60
C SER A 747 29.31 48.91 -7.31
N ALA A 748 28.07 49.27 -6.98
CA ALA A 748 27.72 50.62 -6.56
C ALA A 748 28.33 50.97 -5.19
N PHE A 749 28.42 50.00 -4.27
CA PHE A 749 29.10 50.17 -2.99
C PHE A 749 30.61 50.36 -3.16
N THR A 750 31.29 49.55 -3.98
CA THR A 750 32.73 49.72 -4.23
C THR A 750 33.05 51.04 -4.94
N LEU A 751 32.22 51.46 -5.90
CA LEU A 751 32.33 52.80 -6.50
C LEU A 751 32.10 53.92 -5.47
N SER A 752 31.12 53.77 -4.58
CA SER A 752 30.84 54.76 -3.53
C SER A 752 32.01 54.88 -2.55
N GLN A 753 32.57 53.74 -2.10
CA GLN A 753 33.79 53.67 -1.28
C GLN A 753 34.95 54.40 -1.98
N GLU A 754 35.21 54.09 -3.25
CA GLU A 754 36.29 54.73 -4.02
C GLU A 754 36.08 56.25 -4.18
N THR A 755 34.83 56.72 -4.34
CA THR A 755 34.54 58.16 -4.34
C THR A 755 34.71 58.82 -2.98
N HIS A 756 34.42 58.12 -1.87
CA HIS A 756 34.63 58.62 -0.52
C HIS A 756 36.13 58.75 -0.21
N ASP A 757 36.93 57.74 -0.56
CA ASP A 757 38.38 57.74 -0.37
C ASP A 757 39.05 58.86 -1.22
N LYS A 758 38.59 59.06 -2.46
CA LYS A 758 38.99 60.19 -3.31
C LYS A 758 38.61 61.55 -2.70
N LEU A 759 37.45 61.64 -2.06
CA LEU A 759 36.99 62.87 -1.41
C LEU A 759 37.79 63.19 -0.14
N LEU A 760 38.12 62.19 0.69
CA LEU A 760 39.03 62.35 1.84
C LEU A 760 40.42 62.84 1.40
N VAL A 761 40.96 62.31 0.30
CA VAL A 761 42.23 62.78 -0.29
C VAL A 761 42.11 64.21 -0.84
N SER A 762 40.93 64.64 -1.30
CA SER A 762 40.67 66.02 -1.73
C SER A 762 40.55 66.97 -0.54
N GLU A 763 39.79 66.60 0.49
CA GLU A 763 39.61 67.37 1.73
C GLU A 763 40.95 67.58 2.45
N ALA A 764 41.81 66.55 2.51
CA ALA A 764 43.16 66.67 3.04
C ALA A 764 44.07 67.64 2.23
N ARG A 765 43.82 67.81 0.92
CA ARG A 765 44.53 68.79 0.07
C ARG A 765 43.98 70.20 0.27
N GLU A 766 42.66 70.37 0.33
CA GLU A 766 42.04 71.66 0.64
C GLU A 766 42.43 72.15 2.04
N GLU A 767 42.49 71.26 3.03
CA GLU A 767 42.94 71.58 4.39
C GLU A 767 44.40 72.05 4.44
N LYS A 768 45.27 71.47 3.60
CA LYS A 768 46.66 71.92 3.44
C LYS A 768 46.72 73.30 2.78
N LEU A 769 45.98 73.50 1.69
CA LEU A 769 45.90 74.79 0.98
C LEU A 769 45.31 75.89 1.89
N ARG A 770 44.33 75.56 2.74
CA ARG A 770 43.74 76.46 3.74
C ARG A 770 44.80 76.94 4.74
N LYS A 771 45.62 76.02 5.28
CA LYS A 771 46.73 76.36 6.19
C LYS A 771 47.83 77.18 5.52
N GLU A 772 48.14 76.90 4.26
CA GLU A 772 49.08 77.70 3.46
C GLU A 772 48.53 79.12 3.20
N MET A 773 47.24 79.26 2.89
CA MET A 773 46.56 80.55 2.76
C MET A 773 46.47 81.32 4.09
N GLU A 774 46.26 80.64 5.22
CA GLU A 774 46.18 81.26 6.55
C GLU A 774 47.53 81.79 7.03
N MET A 775 48.63 81.08 6.72
CA MET A 775 50.00 81.59 6.89
C MET A 775 50.28 82.78 5.97
N ALA A 776 49.80 82.78 4.73
CA ALA A 776 49.93 83.93 3.84
C ALA A 776 49.14 85.15 4.34
N ALA A 777 47.88 84.96 4.77
CA ALA A 777 47.00 86.01 5.27
C ALA A 777 47.54 86.68 6.55
N SER A 778 48.06 85.89 7.50
CA SER A 778 48.72 86.41 8.70
C SER A 778 50.03 87.14 8.37
N GLY A 779 50.79 86.68 7.37
CA GLY A 779 51.92 87.40 6.79
C GLY A 779 51.54 88.78 6.19
N PHE A 780 50.44 88.85 5.45
CA PHE A 780 49.91 90.11 4.92
C PHE A 780 49.41 91.04 6.02
N SER A 781 48.68 90.55 7.04
CA SER A 781 48.24 91.36 8.19
C SER A 781 49.43 92.08 8.82
N LYS A 782 50.50 91.33 9.12
CA LYS A 782 51.72 91.90 9.72
C LYS A 782 52.39 92.97 8.85
N MET A 783 52.36 92.81 7.51
CA MET A 783 52.83 93.86 6.59
C MET A 783 51.92 95.09 6.58
N PHE A 784 50.60 94.94 6.73
CA PHE A 784 49.67 96.06 6.87
C PHE A 784 49.85 96.79 8.21
N ASP A 785 50.10 96.09 9.31
CA ASP A 785 50.41 96.69 10.62
C ASP A 785 51.72 97.50 10.56
N ASP A 786 52.76 96.93 9.96
CA ASP A 786 54.05 97.60 9.71
C ASP A 786 53.90 98.84 8.81
N PHE A 787 53.02 98.79 7.81
CA PHE A 787 52.71 99.91 6.93
C PHE A 787 51.93 101.00 7.66
N ALA A 788 50.89 100.63 8.42
CA ALA A 788 50.08 101.55 9.23
C ALA A 788 50.94 102.29 10.27
N CYS A 789 51.88 101.60 10.91
CA CYS A 789 52.87 102.20 11.80
C CYS A 789 53.74 103.26 11.10
N ARG A 790 54.27 102.95 9.90
CA ARG A 790 55.09 103.89 9.10
C ARG A 790 54.27 105.12 8.66
N VAL A 791 53.05 104.91 8.15
CA VAL A 791 52.15 106.01 7.75
C VAL A 791 51.78 106.88 8.95
N SER A 792 51.46 106.28 10.10
CA SER A 792 51.17 107.00 11.36
C SER A 792 52.35 107.89 11.78
N GLY A 793 53.58 107.39 11.67
CA GLY A 793 54.80 108.18 11.94
C GLY A 793 54.97 109.37 11.00
N VAL A 794 54.80 109.16 9.69
CA VAL A 794 54.91 110.24 8.67
C VAL A 794 53.80 111.27 8.84
N VAL A 795 52.56 110.85 9.11
CA VAL A 795 51.43 111.76 9.37
C VAL A 795 51.69 112.61 10.62
N LYS A 796 52.14 112.00 11.74
CA LYS A 796 52.51 112.73 12.97
C LYS A 796 53.63 113.75 12.75
N SER A 797 54.64 113.41 11.96
CA SER A 797 55.71 114.33 11.57
C SER A 797 55.16 115.52 10.78
N ASN A 798 54.29 115.27 9.80
CA ASN A 798 53.69 116.32 8.99
C ASN A 798 52.70 117.21 9.77
N THR A 799 51.96 116.68 10.75
CA THR A 799 51.11 117.53 11.62
C THR A 799 51.95 118.47 12.49
N LEU A 800 53.07 118.00 13.06
CA LEU A 800 53.98 118.85 13.83
C LEU A 800 54.60 119.97 12.97
N ARG A 801 54.97 119.66 11.72
CA ARG A 801 55.45 120.66 10.75
C ARG A 801 54.37 121.68 10.36
N LEU A 802 53.11 121.22 10.22
CA LEU A 802 51.98 122.11 9.91
C LEU A 802 51.63 123.02 11.10
N GLU A 803 51.79 122.53 12.33
CA GLU A 803 51.56 123.29 13.56
C GLU A 803 52.64 124.37 13.78
N ASP A 804 53.91 124.08 13.49
CA ASP A 804 54.98 125.07 13.41
C ASP A 804 54.66 126.17 12.38
N ILE A 805 54.33 125.80 11.14
CA ILE A 805 53.94 126.75 10.08
C ILE A 805 52.69 127.57 10.49
N SER A 806 51.73 126.98 11.20
CA SER A 806 50.56 127.67 11.77
C SER A 806 50.97 128.69 12.85
N SER A 807 51.98 128.38 13.66
CA SER A 807 52.54 129.31 14.64
C SER A 807 53.26 130.51 13.97
N GLN A 808 54.00 130.25 12.89
CA GLN A 808 54.67 131.27 12.08
C GLN A 808 53.65 132.16 11.36
N LEU A 809 52.56 131.58 10.83
CA LEU A 809 51.45 132.32 10.22
C LEU A 809 50.71 133.21 11.24
N LYS A 810 50.56 132.76 12.49
CA LYS A 810 50.06 133.61 13.60
C LYS A 810 50.98 134.78 13.90
N ALA A 811 52.31 134.60 13.84
CA ALA A 811 53.27 135.70 14.00
C ALA A 811 53.19 136.69 12.82
N PHE A 812 53.14 136.19 11.58
CA PHE A 812 53.00 137.01 10.37
C PHE A 812 51.67 137.79 10.37
N SER A 813 50.58 137.18 10.82
CA SER A 813 49.27 137.84 10.98
C SER A 813 49.33 139.03 11.96
N LYS A 814 50.07 138.91 13.09
CA LYS A 814 50.32 140.05 13.99
C LYS A 814 51.16 141.16 13.34
N MET A 815 52.13 140.81 12.50
CA MET A 815 52.90 141.82 11.74
C MET A 815 52.02 142.53 10.70
N ALA A 816 51.14 141.78 10.02
CA ALA A 816 50.19 142.33 9.04
C ALA A 816 49.14 143.27 9.65
N THR A 817 48.68 143.04 10.90
CA THR A 817 47.77 143.98 11.57
C THR A 817 48.46 145.30 11.96
N VAL A 818 49.73 145.26 12.36
CA VAL A 818 50.56 146.47 12.61
C VAL A 818 50.85 147.23 11.30
N LEU A 819 51.07 146.53 10.20
CA LEU A 819 51.25 147.15 8.88
C LEU A 819 49.94 147.78 8.36
N ARG A 820 48.80 147.14 8.61
CA ARG A 820 47.47 147.66 8.23
C ARG A 820 47.07 148.91 9.03
N SER A 821 47.39 148.97 10.33
CA SER A 821 47.10 150.15 11.16
C SER A 821 48.00 151.35 10.82
N THR A 822 49.29 151.12 10.56
CA THR A 822 50.20 152.18 10.07
C THR A 822 49.81 152.67 8.67
N GLY A 823 49.42 151.78 7.75
CA GLY A 823 48.88 152.16 6.44
C GLY A 823 47.62 153.03 6.53
N PHE A 824 46.70 152.75 7.44
CA PHE A 824 45.51 153.58 7.69
C PHE A 824 45.87 154.99 8.17
N MET A 825 46.86 155.12 9.06
CA MET A 825 47.34 156.43 9.56
C MET A 825 47.98 157.29 8.46
N TYR A 826 48.69 156.68 7.50
CA TYR A 826 49.23 157.41 6.35
C TYR A 826 48.11 157.82 5.37
N LYS A 827 47.15 156.93 5.10
CA LYS A 827 46.00 157.23 4.24
C LYS A 827 45.20 158.43 4.79
N GLN A 828 44.84 158.42 6.08
CA GLN A 828 44.07 159.52 6.69
C GLN A 828 44.84 160.86 6.72
N LYS A 829 46.18 160.84 6.76
CA LYS A 829 47.00 162.05 6.62
C LYS A 829 47.03 162.59 5.18
N LEU A 830 47.02 161.71 4.18
CA LEU A 830 47.01 162.10 2.77
C LEU A 830 45.64 162.67 2.37
N GLU A 831 44.55 161.99 2.72
CA GLU A 831 43.17 162.42 2.43
C GLU A 831 42.87 163.81 3.01
N ARG A 832 43.32 164.08 4.24
CA ARG A 832 43.16 165.40 4.88
C ARG A 832 43.92 166.50 4.11
N ARG A 833 45.18 166.25 3.72
CA ARG A 833 45.95 167.18 2.87
C ARG A 833 45.33 167.43 1.49
N CYS A 834 44.70 166.43 0.89
CA CYS A 834 44.00 166.60 -0.39
C CYS A 834 42.76 167.49 -0.24
N ALA A 835 41.99 167.34 0.85
CA ALA A 835 40.87 168.23 1.15
C ALA A 835 41.34 169.67 1.44
N ASP A 836 42.41 169.84 2.23
CA ASP A 836 43.01 171.16 2.51
C ASP A 836 43.45 171.87 1.21
N LEU A 837 44.01 171.12 0.25
CA LEU A 837 44.44 171.63 -1.06
C LEU A 837 43.28 171.98 -1.99
N GLN A 838 42.24 171.12 -2.10
CA GLN A 838 41.06 171.43 -2.93
C GLN A 838 40.28 172.63 -2.39
N MET A 839 40.27 172.85 -1.08
CA MET A 839 39.65 174.05 -0.49
C MET A 839 40.43 175.32 -0.86
N ALA A 840 41.76 175.26 -0.83
CA ALA A 840 42.61 176.38 -1.25
C ALA A 840 42.55 176.64 -2.77
N GLU A 841 42.41 175.60 -3.59
CA GLU A 841 42.20 175.68 -5.05
C GLU A 841 40.90 176.44 -5.37
N ALA A 842 39.78 176.04 -4.76
CA ALA A 842 38.49 176.70 -4.93
C ALA A 842 38.45 178.15 -4.41
N GLU A 843 39.22 178.48 -3.36
CA GLU A 843 39.34 179.85 -2.83
C GLU A 843 40.20 180.73 -3.74
N VAL A 844 41.24 180.18 -4.38
CA VAL A 844 42.05 180.88 -5.40
C VAL A 844 41.26 181.13 -6.68
N ASP A 845 40.44 180.18 -7.14
CA ASP A 845 39.56 180.38 -8.30
C ASP A 845 38.53 181.49 -8.05
N LEU A 846 37.89 181.51 -6.87
CA LEU A 846 36.98 182.58 -6.45
C LEU A 846 37.64 183.97 -6.41
N LEU A 847 38.87 184.04 -5.90
CA LEU A 847 39.66 185.28 -5.91
C LEU A 847 40.07 185.69 -7.34
N GLY A 848 40.29 184.72 -8.23
CA GLY A 848 40.51 184.96 -9.66
C GLY A 848 39.30 185.61 -10.32
N ASP A 849 38.11 185.07 -10.11
CA ASP A 849 36.84 185.62 -10.62
C ASP A 849 36.56 187.03 -10.07
N GLU A 850 36.83 187.31 -8.78
CA GLU A 850 36.70 188.66 -8.22
C GLU A 850 37.71 189.65 -8.84
N VAL A 851 38.97 189.25 -9.02
CA VAL A 851 39.99 190.10 -9.66
C VAL A 851 39.64 190.39 -11.11
N ASP A 852 39.16 189.41 -11.87
CA ASP A 852 38.78 189.58 -13.27
C ASP A 852 37.51 190.46 -13.41
N ALA A 853 36.55 190.33 -12.48
CA ALA A 853 35.41 191.23 -12.37
C ALA A 853 35.82 192.68 -12.03
N LEU A 854 36.79 192.87 -11.13
CA LEU A 854 37.34 194.17 -10.77
C LEU A 854 38.11 194.81 -11.92
N LEU A 855 38.90 194.05 -12.68
CA LEU A 855 39.58 194.52 -13.89
C LEU A 855 38.58 194.99 -14.95
N ARG A 856 37.52 194.22 -15.21
CA ARG A 856 36.43 194.59 -16.15
C ARG A 856 35.61 195.79 -15.66
N LEU A 857 35.60 196.07 -14.36
CA LEU A 857 35.00 197.29 -13.80
C LEU A 857 35.93 198.50 -13.96
N LEU A 858 37.22 198.32 -13.70
CA LEU A 858 38.25 199.35 -13.88
C LEU A 858 38.39 199.78 -15.35
N GLU A 859 38.31 198.84 -16.29
CA GLU A 859 38.27 199.10 -17.74
C GLU A 859 37.07 199.98 -18.13
N LYS A 860 35.87 199.68 -17.59
CA LYS A 860 34.66 200.50 -17.83
C LYS A 860 34.79 201.90 -17.23
N ILE A 861 35.41 202.03 -16.05
CA ILE A 861 35.71 203.32 -15.42
C ILE A 861 36.71 204.11 -16.26
N TYR A 862 37.76 203.46 -16.78
CA TYR A 862 38.74 204.06 -17.69
C TYR A 862 38.07 204.59 -18.97
N ILE A 863 37.26 203.78 -19.65
CA ILE A 863 36.51 204.17 -20.86
C ILE A 863 35.57 205.35 -20.57
N ALA A 864 34.88 205.34 -19.43
CA ALA A 864 33.99 206.43 -19.04
C ALA A 864 34.76 207.75 -18.76
N LEU A 865 35.92 207.68 -18.10
CA LEU A 865 36.76 208.85 -17.81
C LEU A 865 37.43 209.41 -19.07
N ASP A 866 37.92 208.56 -19.97
CA ASP A 866 38.53 208.98 -21.24
C ASP A 866 37.50 209.68 -22.15
N HIS A 867 36.22 209.31 -22.08
CA HIS A 867 35.14 210.03 -22.78
C HIS A 867 34.97 211.50 -22.30
N TYR A 868 35.39 211.81 -21.08
CA TYR A 868 35.45 213.19 -20.54
C TYR A 868 36.85 213.83 -20.62
N SER A 869 37.83 213.17 -21.24
CA SER A 869 39.21 213.66 -21.43
C SER A 869 39.32 215.11 -21.96
N PRO A 870 38.45 215.60 -22.87
CA PRO A 870 38.47 217.01 -23.29
C PRO A 870 38.22 218.03 -22.15
N VAL A 871 37.45 217.64 -21.12
CA VAL A 871 37.08 218.50 -19.98
C VAL A 871 38.06 218.34 -18.81
N LEU A 872 38.58 217.12 -18.60
CA LEU A 872 39.44 216.80 -17.45
C LEU A 872 40.85 217.41 -17.53
N LYS A 873 41.27 217.94 -18.69
CA LYS A 873 42.58 218.60 -18.91
C LYS A 873 42.90 219.77 -17.98
N HIS A 874 41.93 220.30 -17.24
CA HIS A 874 42.13 221.39 -16.28
C HIS A 874 42.48 220.93 -14.85
N TYR A 875 42.52 219.62 -14.57
CA TYR A 875 42.83 219.07 -13.24
C TYR A 875 43.97 218.03 -13.31
N PRO A 876 45.25 218.44 -13.12
CA PRO A 876 46.43 217.61 -13.43
C PRO A 876 46.44 216.22 -12.78
N GLY A 877 46.13 216.13 -11.48
CA GLY A 877 46.18 214.85 -10.75
C GLY A 877 45.17 213.79 -11.20
N ILE A 878 44.14 214.15 -11.97
CA ILE A 878 43.20 213.17 -12.55
C ILE A 878 43.81 212.54 -13.82
N ILE A 879 44.63 213.29 -14.57
CA ILE A 879 45.31 212.81 -15.78
C ILE A 879 46.43 211.81 -15.42
N GLU A 880 47.18 212.07 -14.35
CA GLU A 880 48.20 211.12 -13.86
C GLU A 880 47.57 209.79 -13.44
N ILE A 881 46.39 209.81 -12.80
CA ILE A 881 45.63 208.60 -12.46
C ILE A 881 45.12 207.88 -13.72
N LEU A 882 44.64 208.62 -14.74
CA LEU A 882 44.23 208.05 -16.03
C LEU A 882 45.38 207.33 -16.74
N GLU A 883 46.60 207.87 -16.72
CA GLU A 883 47.78 207.19 -17.27
C GLU A 883 48.21 205.98 -16.42
N LEU A 884 48.07 206.05 -15.09
CA LEU A 884 48.36 204.94 -14.18
C LEU A 884 47.40 203.76 -14.40
N VAL A 885 46.10 204.02 -14.51
CA VAL A 885 45.08 203.02 -14.85
C VAL A 885 45.31 202.44 -16.24
N ARG A 886 45.68 203.28 -17.23
CA ARG A 886 46.06 202.82 -18.57
C ARG A 886 47.25 201.86 -18.51
N ARG A 887 48.30 202.18 -17.74
CA ARG A 887 49.50 201.36 -17.61
C ARG A 887 49.18 199.97 -17.05
N GLU A 888 48.40 199.92 -15.98
CA GLU A 888 48.03 198.67 -15.31
C GLU A 888 47.09 197.81 -16.18
N LEU A 889 46.10 198.42 -16.87
CA LEU A 889 45.26 197.74 -17.87
C LEU A 889 46.06 197.25 -19.10
N SER A 890 47.22 197.85 -19.38
CA SER A 890 48.14 197.44 -20.47
C SER A 890 49.25 196.47 -20.03
N GLY A 891 49.24 195.99 -18.79
CA GLY A 891 50.19 194.98 -18.28
C GLY A 891 51.63 195.48 -18.04
N GLY A 892 51.81 196.79 -17.81
CA GLY A 892 53.13 197.43 -17.76
C GLY A 892 53.79 197.50 -16.38
N SER A 893 54.15 196.37 -15.75
CA SER A 893 54.92 196.33 -14.49
C SER A 893 56.23 195.51 -14.58
N THR A 894 57.19 195.83 -13.71
CA THR A 894 58.57 195.31 -13.79
C THR A 894 58.81 194.04 -12.98
N LYS A 895 59.71 193.18 -13.48
CA LYS A 895 60.21 191.94 -12.84
C LYS A 895 60.42 192.05 -11.32
N LEU A 896 60.05 191.00 -10.57
CA LEU A 896 60.95 190.34 -9.60
C LEU A 896 60.38 189.03 -9.02
N LEU A 897 60.91 187.89 -9.49
CA LEU A 897 61.34 186.74 -8.69
C LEU A 897 62.34 185.90 -9.50
#